data_AF-A0A3A4YN38-F1
#
_entry.id   AF-A0A3A4YN38-F1
#
_cell.length_a   1.000
_cell.length_b   1.000
_cell.length_c   1.000
_cell.angle_alpha   90.00
_cell.angle_beta   90.00
_cell.angle_gamma   90.00
#
_symmetry.space_group_name_H-M   'P 1'
#
loop_
_entity.id
_entity.type
_entity.pdbx_description
1 polymer ?
#
loop_
_entity_poly.entity_id
_entity_poly.type
_entity_poly.pdbx_seq_one_letter_code
_entity_poly.pdbx_strand_id
1 'polypeptide(L)'
;MNSCPKKAVLLFTVLLIVLLAACKPLIQRQAKRPADSSLHASASFRRAVYSDQSLVPALESLKNLLKERVSKEKVPFIHPELKAVLGNPLNLELIASRLTFPVQEPKINSFRPHLAEYALDCFLGTAFPQTAIYQSEIALDHEGDISLSAYIGFITTIIKKTAFQLENAFSGLTAYEKELLISSSAGFIKDMAISDKAPGDDQSRLINLASRLRYEDMGRALEGLRWIFSIQHIETINEISRGNHISVHPDEWSHLFKGDFIFIRNTEIGLVIVGGPGPNLYAGDAAVIIDLGGNDTYLNNAGSPVYEWEGHKINRITSPVSLLIDLQGDDSYISTRLGSAGSGILGIGILMDLDGDDLYSGSILSQGSGYLGIGCLLDMGGRDRYTVEEVGQGAAFFGYGLLFDSNGDDKYAGAKFVQGFGGPGGFGLLIDASGDDLYRAGVKHGSTYGTRDVFHSVAQGAGWGLRGKSAGGIGVLQDLSGDDIYIAGNFSQGTGYYLGLGILRDLNGNDLYSGSRYCQGSAAHLAAGIIIDYRGDDSYIARIAAGQGGAWDLALAMAVDYEGDDRYAGGDLSLGAAAQNAIGLFYDGSGTDRYRANPKGFGFGGELAYDGGRGAANLGVFLDVGGSNDLYETEGLENNVYVKRGIEGLFIDE
;
A
#
# COMPACT_ATOMS: atom_id res chain seq x y z
N MET A 1 -56.59 -15.81 -40.91
CA MET A 1 -56.49 -16.74 -39.77
C MET A 1 -55.27 -17.61 -40.03
N ASN A 2 -54.09 -17.26 -39.52
CA ASN A 2 -53.62 -17.53 -38.15
C ASN A 2 -53.56 -19.02 -37.79
N SER A 3 -52.34 -19.57 -37.83
CA SER A 3 -51.75 -20.48 -36.82
C SER A 3 -50.28 -20.74 -37.19
N CYS A 4 -49.45 -19.70 -37.22
CA CYS A 4 -48.54 -19.31 -36.14
C CYS A 4 -47.51 -20.41 -35.77
N PRO A 5 -46.22 -20.24 -36.09
CA PRO A 5 -45.15 -21.17 -35.76
C PRO A 5 -44.69 -20.94 -34.32
N LYS A 6 -45.55 -21.21 -33.33
CA LYS A 6 -45.20 -21.01 -31.91
C LYS A 6 -44.26 -22.07 -31.33
N LYS A 7 -44.09 -23.22 -31.97
CA LYS A 7 -43.23 -24.30 -31.43
C LYS A 7 -41.75 -24.18 -31.84
N ALA A 8 -41.45 -23.67 -33.03
CA ALA A 8 -40.06 -23.48 -33.47
C ALA A 8 -39.41 -22.26 -32.80
N VAL A 9 -40.17 -21.17 -32.62
CA VAL A 9 -39.69 -19.98 -31.89
C VAL A 9 -39.49 -20.31 -30.41
N LEU A 10 -40.40 -21.05 -29.77
CA LEU A 10 -40.23 -21.41 -28.35
C LEU A 10 -39.02 -22.32 -28.10
N LEU A 11 -38.70 -23.24 -29.02
CA LEU A 11 -37.53 -24.11 -28.88
C LEU A 11 -36.22 -23.32 -29.07
N PHE A 12 -36.19 -22.38 -30.01
CA PHE A 12 -35.03 -21.50 -30.22
C PHE A 12 -34.86 -20.49 -29.09
N THR A 13 -35.95 -19.93 -28.55
CA THR A 13 -35.89 -19.01 -27.40
C THR A 13 -35.51 -19.75 -26.11
N VAL A 14 -35.94 -21.00 -25.90
CA VAL A 14 -35.51 -21.80 -24.73
C VAL A 14 -34.04 -22.21 -24.86
N LEU A 15 -33.57 -22.59 -26.05
CA LEU A 15 -32.14 -22.89 -26.27
C LEU A 15 -31.26 -21.64 -26.11
N LEU A 16 -31.73 -20.48 -26.57
CA LEU A 16 -31.05 -19.19 -26.40
C LEU A 16 -31.08 -18.72 -24.94
N ILE A 17 -32.17 -18.96 -24.18
CA ILE A 17 -32.23 -18.68 -22.74
C ILE A 17 -31.32 -19.62 -21.94
N VAL A 18 -31.19 -20.89 -22.36
CA VAL A 18 -30.26 -21.84 -21.72
C VAL A 18 -28.80 -21.52 -22.06
N LEU A 19 -28.50 -21.06 -23.29
CA LEU A 19 -27.17 -20.57 -23.68
C LEU A 19 -26.85 -19.20 -23.07
N LEU A 20 -27.82 -18.29 -22.93
CA LEU A 20 -27.66 -17.00 -22.22
C LEU A 20 -27.61 -17.18 -20.70
N ALA A 21 -28.16 -18.27 -20.16
CA ALA A 21 -28.00 -18.65 -18.75
C ALA A 21 -26.65 -19.35 -18.49
N ALA A 22 -26.08 -20.01 -19.50
CA ALA A 22 -24.73 -20.59 -19.47
C ALA A 22 -23.61 -19.56 -19.79
N CYS A 23 -23.95 -18.46 -20.48
CA CYS A 23 -23.08 -17.32 -20.75
C CYS A 23 -23.47 -16.08 -19.91
N LYS A 24 -23.99 -16.27 -18.69
CA LYS A 24 -23.90 -15.21 -17.69
C LYS A 24 -22.45 -15.09 -17.26
N PRO A 25 -21.88 -13.88 -17.17
CA PRO A 25 -20.52 -13.72 -16.71
C PRO A 25 -20.40 -14.34 -15.32
N LEU A 26 -19.46 -15.26 -15.17
CA LEU A 26 -18.59 -15.23 -14.00
C LEU A 26 -18.24 -13.74 -13.77
N ILE A 27 -18.31 -13.27 -12.53
CA ILE A 27 -18.08 -11.87 -12.12
C ILE A 27 -19.39 -11.05 -11.97
N GLN A 28 -20.34 -11.61 -11.22
CA GLN A 28 -20.79 -10.96 -9.99
C GLN A 28 -20.58 -11.96 -8.83
N ARG A 29 -19.35 -12.44 -8.68
CA ARG A 29 -18.91 -12.79 -7.34
C ARG A 29 -18.57 -11.45 -6.69
N GLN A 30 -19.57 -10.80 -6.06
CA GLN A 30 -19.25 -10.39 -4.70
C GLN A 30 -18.83 -11.70 -4.05
N ALA A 31 -17.52 -11.89 -3.90
CA ALA A 31 -17.02 -12.98 -3.09
C ALA A 31 -17.85 -12.90 -1.81
N LYS A 32 -18.70 -13.90 -1.58
CA LYS A 32 -19.13 -14.16 -0.22
C LYS A 32 -17.81 -14.41 0.48
N ARG A 33 -17.29 -13.36 1.14
CA ARG A 33 -16.21 -13.50 2.10
C ARG A 33 -16.63 -14.67 2.99
N PRO A 34 -15.78 -15.68 3.20
CA PRO A 34 -16.07 -16.71 4.17
C PRO A 34 -16.51 -16.03 5.48
N ALA A 35 -17.29 -16.72 6.31
CA ALA A 35 -17.50 -16.24 7.67
C ALA A 35 -16.11 -16.22 8.33
N ASP A 36 -15.53 -15.02 8.36
CA ASP A 36 -14.18 -14.71 8.80
C ASP A 36 -13.94 -15.28 10.20
N SER A 37 -13.00 -16.21 10.32
CA SER A 37 -12.19 -16.34 11.53
C SER A 37 -11.45 -15.03 11.84
N SER A 38 -11.30 -14.11 10.87
CA SER A 38 -10.74 -12.76 11.03
C SER A 38 -11.70 -11.70 11.59
N LEU A 39 -12.62 -12.05 12.49
CA LEU A 39 -13.49 -11.08 13.18
C LEU A 39 -13.54 -11.29 14.71
N HIS A 40 -12.62 -12.10 15.24
CA HIS A 40 -12.58 -12.43 16.65
C HIS A 40 -12.23 -11.21 17.50
N ALA A 41 -11.18 -10.44 17.18
CA ALA A 41 -10.74 -9.33 18.03
C ALA A 41 -11.80 -8.24 18.18
N SER A 42 -12.36 -7.73 17.08
CA SER A 42 -13.44 -6.72 17.13
C SER A 42 -14.67 -7.19 17.91
N ALA A 43 -15.05 -8.47 17.79
CA ALA A 43 -16.16 -9.05 18.54
C ALA A 43 -15.83 -9.19 20.04
N SER A 44 -14.61 -9.63 20.35
CA SER A 44 -14.09 -9.78 21.71
C SER A 44 -13.99 -8.44 22.43
N PHE A 45 -13.50 -7.38 21.78
CA PHE A 45 -13.51 -6.03 22.35
C PHE A 45 -14.94 -5.52 22.60
N ARG A 46 -15.88 -5.78 21.69
CA ARG A 46 -17.30 -5.43 21.92
C ARG A 46 -17.83 -6.16 23.15
N ARG A 47 -17.56 -7.46 23.27
CA ARG A 47 -17.95 -8.26 24.44
C ARG A 47 -17.36 -7.66 25.72
N ALA A 48 -16.05 -7.43 25.77
CA ALA A 48 -15.37 -6.86 26.94
C ALA A 48 -15.95 -5.50 27.33
N VAL A 49 -15.99 -4.54 26.40
CA VAL A 49 -16.42 -3.15 26.70
C VAL A 49 -17.90 -3.05 27.05
N TYR A 50 -18.79 -3.77 26.35
CA TYR A 50 -20.23 -3.69 26.62
C TYR A 50 -20.68 -4.54 27.81
N SER A 51 -19.84 -5.47 28.28
CA SER A 51 -20.10 -6.22 29.52
C SER A 51 -19.86 -5.39 30.78
N ASP A 52 -18.97 -4.37 30.73
CA ASP A 52 -18.73 -3.44 31.83
C ASP A 52 -19.52 -2.14 31.66
N GLN A 53 -20.55 -1.96 32.49
CA GLN A 53 -21.39 -0.76 32.46
C GLN A 53 -20.63 0.55 32.73
N SER A 54 -19.42 0.52 33.31
CA SER A 54 -18.62 1.75 33.50
C SER A 54 -17.86 2.18 32.24
N LEU A 55 -17.53 1.26 31.33
CA LEU A 55 -16.75 1.57 30.12
C LEU A 55 -17.62 2.07 28.97
N VAL A 56 -18.91 1.71 28.96
CA VAL A 56 -19.85 2.15 27.91
C VAL A 56 -19.95 3.69 27.80
N PRO A 57 -20.11 4.45 28.91
CA PRO A 57 -20.07 5.91 28.85
C PRO A 57 -18.73 6.47 28.33
N ALA A 58 -17.60 5.85 28.68
CA ALA A 58 -16.28 6.24 28.22
C ALA A 58 -16.18 6.13 26.70
N LEU A 59 -16.52 4.96 26.14
CA LEU A 59 -16.54 4.71 24.69
C LEU A 59 -17.49 5.68 23.96
N GLU A 60 -18.72 5.88 24.44
CA GLU A 60 -19.66 6.78 23.77
C GLU A 60 -19.23 8.25 23.85
N SER A 61 -18.64 8.70 24.97
CA SER A 61 -18.07 10.05 25.08
C SER A 61 -16.93 10.28 24.10
N LEU A 62 -16.04 9.30 23.96
CA LEU A 62 -14.93 9.33 23.01
C LEU A 62 -15.41 9.30 21.56
N LYS A 63 -16.36 8.43 21.21
CA LYS A 63 -16.98 8.40 19.87
C LYS A 63 -17.56 9.75 19.49
N ASN A 64 -18.28 10.39 20.40
CA ASN A 64 -18.85 11.71 20.15
C ASN A 64 -17.76 12.78 19.99
N LEU A 65 -16.76 12.78 20.87
CA LEU A 65 -15.63 13.71 20.79
C LEU A 65 -14.84 13.56 19.49
N LEU A 66 -14.49 12.33 19.10
CA LEU A 66 -13.74 12.06 17.87
C LEU A 66 -14.54 12.47 16.62
N LYS A 67 -15.83 12.11 16.55
CA LYS A 67 -16.74 12.54 15.47
C LYS A 67 -16.84 14.06 15.37
N GLU A 68 -17.01 14.73 16.50
CA GLU A 68 -17.08 16.19 16.56
C GLU A 68 -15.77 16.81 16.06
N ARG A 69 -14.63 16.35 16.58
CA ARG A 69 -13.31 16.88 16.23
C ARG A 69 -12.98 16.67 14.76
N VAL A 70 -13.13 15.46 14.23
CA VAL A 70 -12.86 15.19 12.81
C VAL A 70 -13.80 15.98 11.89
N SER A 71 -15.04 16.24 12.30
CA SER A 71 -15.98 17.07 11.51
C SER A 71 -15.63 18.56 11.49
N LYS A 72 -14.88 19.04 12.49
CA LYS A 72 -14.41 20.43 12.59
C LYS A 72 -13.10 20.68 11.86
N GLU A 73 -12.36 19.64 11.50
CA GLU A 73 -11.14 19.76 10.70
C GLU A 73 -11.47 20.30 9.31
N LYS A 74 -10.77 21.37 8.91
CA LYS A 74 -10.95 22.07 7.63
C LYS A 74 -9.78 21.86 6.68
N VAL A 75 -9.18 20.68 6.75
CA VAL A 75 -8.09 20.26 5.86
C VAL A 75 -8.63 19.33 4.77
N PRO A 76 -8.04 19.32 3.56
CA PRO A 76 -8.44 18.40 2.52
C PRO A 76 -8.03 16.94 2.85
N PHE A 77 -8.56 16.00 2.06
CA PHE A 77 -8.20 14.57 2.03
C PHE A 77 -8.56 13.71 3.25
N ILE A 78 -9.47 14.14 4.14
CA ILE A 78 -9.91 13.26 5.24
C ILE A 78 -10.65 12.04 4.69
N HIS A 79 -10.01 10.88 4.72
CA HIS A 79 -10.51 9.64 4.13
C HIS A 79 -11.83 9.17 4.79
N PRO A 80 -12.82 8.66 4.03
CA PRO A 80 -14.07 8.15 4.59
C PRO A 80 -13.88 7.01 5.61
N GLU A 81 -12.92 6.13 5.36
CA GLU A 81 -12.53 4.97 6.17
C GLU A 81 -12.03 5.42 7.53
N LEU A 82 -11.17 6.46 7.56
CA LEU A 82 -10.74 7.08 8.82
C LEU A 82 -11.92 7.65 9.60
N LYS A 83 -12.85 8.35 8.95
CA LYS A 83 -14.07 8.86 9.62
C LYS A 83 -14.92 7.72 10.17
N ALA A 84 -15.00 6.61 9.44
CA ALA A 84 -15.74 5.43 9.85
C ALA A 84 -15.14 4.77 11.09
N VAL A 85 -13.81 4.60 11.15
CA VAL A 85 -13.12 4.03 12.34
C VAL A 85 -13.21 4.97 13.53
N LEU A 86 -12.96 6.28 13.37
CA LEU A 86 -13.10 7.24 14.47
C LEU A 86 -14.55 7.32 14.99
N GLY A 87 -15.53 7.07 14.12
CA GLY A 87 -16.94 7.04 14.47
C GLY A 87 -17.42 5.73 15.12
N ASN A 88 -16.73 4.63 14.86
CA ASN A 88 -16.98 3.31 15.44
C ASN A 88 -15.64 2.59 15.69
N PRO A 89 -14.92 2.94 16.78
CA PRO A 89 -13.54 2.51 17.01
C PRO A 89 -13.34 1.00 17.03
N LEU A 90 -14.34 0.26 17.55
CA LEU A 90 -14.33 -1.21 17.61
C LEU A 90 -14.56 -1.91 16.24
N ASN A 91 -14.44 -1.18 15.13
CA ASN A 91 -14.48 -1.71 13.76
C ASN A 91 -13.14 -1.52 13.02
N LEU A 92 -12.08 -1.06 13.69
CA LEU A 92 -10.81 -0.75 13.04
C LEU A 92 -10.26 -1.94 12.26
N GLU A 93 -10.16 -3.11 12.89
CA GLU A 93 -9.74 -4.36 12.27
C GLU A 93 -10.58 -4.76 11.04
N LEU A 94 -11.92 -4.63 11.11
CA LEU A 94 -12.82 -4.91 9.99
C LEU A 94 -12.57 -3.97 8.80
N ILE A 95 -12.25 -2.71 9.07
CA ILE A 95 -11.95 -1.72 8.01
C ILE A 95 -10.54 -1.97 7.45
N ALA A 96 -9.56 -2.27 8.29
CA ALA A 96 -8.21 -2.64 7.86
C ALA A 96 -8.24 -3.87 6.93
N SER A 97 -8.97 -4.92 7.32
CA SER A 97 -9.16 -6.14 6.51
C SER A 97 -9.93 -5.91 5.18
N ARG A 98 -10.47 -4.72 4.93
CA ARG A 98 -11.05 -4.34 3.62
C ARG A 98 -10.09 -3.56 2.75
N LEU A 99 -9.04 -2.99 3.34
CA LEU A 99 -8.01 -2.21 2.69
C LEU A 99 -6.77 -3.04 2.36
N THR A 100 -6.71 -4.28 2.87
CA THR A 100 -5.69 -5.29 2.57
C THR A 100 -6.21 -6.34 1.60
N PHE A 101 -5.30 -7.07 0.95
CA PHE A 101 -5.63 -8.23 0.11
C PHE A 101 -6.31 -9.30 0.97
N PRO A 102 -7.35 -9.97 0.43
CA PRO A 102 -8.16 -10.90 1.20
C PRO A 102 -7.37 -12.13 1.64
N VAL A 103 -7.65 -12.63 2.85
CA VAL A 103 -7.23 -13.97 3.30
C VAL A 103 -8.02 -14.99 2.50
N GLN A 104 -7.53 -15.38 1.34
CA GLN A 104 -7.89 -16.68 0.79
C GLN A 104 -6.67 -17.54 0.95
N GLU A 105 -6.78 -18.60 1.76
CA GLU A 105 -5.74 -19.60 1.94
C GLU A 105 -5.11 -19.92 0.57
N PRO A 106 -3.78 -19.80 0.44
CA PRO A 106 -3.21 -19.65 -0.87
C PRO A 106 -3.30 -20.94 -1.66
N LYS A 107 -4.13 -20.92 -2.70
CA LYS A 107 -3.75 -21.54 -3.98
C LYS A 107 -2.86 -20.60 -4.81
N ILE A 108 -2.22 -19.61 -4.18
CA ILE A 108 -1.23 -18.69 -4.78
C ILE A 108 -0.06 -19.51 -5.37
N ASN A 109 0.30 -20.64 -4.74
CA ASN A 109 1.28 -21.59 -5.27
C ASN A 109 0.90 -22.28 -6.61
N SER A 110 -0.31 -22.08 -7.14
CA SER A 110 -0.77 -22.78 -8.37
C SER A 110 -1.16 -21.87 -9.55
N PHE A 111 -1.05 -20.55 -9.45
CA PHE A 111 -1.50 -19.62 -10.50
C PHE A 111 -0.56 -18.43 -10.73
N ARG A 112 0.76 -18.66 -10.79
CA ARG A 112 1.77 -17.65 -11.18
C ARG A 112 1.34 -16.73 -12.34
N PRO A 113 0.73 -17.22 -13.44
CA PRO A 113 0.46 -16.37 -14.59
C PRO A 113 -0.70 -15.37 -14.40
N HIS A 114 -1.51 -15.50 -13.34
CA HIS A 114 -2.61 -14.57 -13.05
C HIS A 114 -2.29 -13.59 -11.90
N LEU A 115 -1.09 -13.65 -11.32
CA LEU A 115 -0.76 -12.86 -10.13
C LEU A 115 -0.74 -11.35 -10.43
N ALA A 116 -0.18 -10.93 -11.57
CA ALA A 116 -0.22 -9.53 -11.98
C ALA A 116 -1.65 -8.99 -12.15
N GLU A 117 -2.54 -9.76 -12.80
CA GLU A 117 -3.95 -9.40 -12.96
C GLU A 117 -4.67 -9.33 -11.61
N TYR A 118 -4.40 -10.30 -10.73
CA TYR A 118 -4.95 -10.36 -9.39
C TYR A 118 -4.49 -9.20 -8.50
N ALA A 119 -3.20 -8.85 -8.57
CA ALA A 119 -2.62 -7.72 -7.85
C ALA A 119 -3.26 -6.41 -8.30
N LEU A 120 -3.46 -6.21 -9.62
CA LEU A 120 -4.18 -5.06 -10.15
C LEU A 120 -5.63 -5.02 -9.64
N ASP A 121 -6.35 -6.14 -9.68
CA ASP A 121 -7.75 -6.22 -9.23
C ASP A 121 -7.89 -5.84 -7.76
N CYS A 122 -7.01 -6.38 -6.93
CA CYS A 122 -7.03 -6.09 -5.51
C CYS A 122 -6.63 -4.64 -5.23
N PHE A 123 -5.61 -4.10 -5.91
CA PHE A 123 -5.23 -2.69 -5.80
C PHE A 123 -6.36 -1.75 -6.21
N LEU A 124 -7.00 -1.99 -7.35
CA LEU A 124 -8.15 -1.18 -7.80
C LEU A 124 -9.33 -1.30 -6.83
N GLY A 125 -9.61 -2.51 -6.33
CA GLY A 125 -10.68 -2.76 -5.37
C GLY A 125 -10.48 -2.07 -4.01
N THR A 126 -9.23 -1.92 -3.55
CA THR A 126 -8.89 -1.28 -2.28
C THR A 126 -8.73 0.24 -2.43
N ALA A 127 -8.00 0.70 -3.45
CA ALA A 127 -7.68 2.10 -3.68
C ALA A 127 -8.84 2.89 -4.33
N PHE A 128 -9.65 2.23 -5.16
CA PHE A 128 -10.72 2.85 -5.95
C PHE A 128 -12.04 2.05 -5.87
N PRO A 129 -12.62 1.86 -4.67
CA PRO A 129 -13.80 1.01 -4.50
C PRO A 129 -15.06 1.54 -5.21
N GLN A 130 -15.06 2.80 -5.64
CA GLN A 130 -16.18 3.44 -6.34
C GLN A 130 -16.05 3.42 -7.86
N THR A 131 -14.87 3.12 -8.41
CA THR A 131 -14.77 2.83 -9.84
C THR A 131 -15.51 1.53 -10.11
N ALA A 132 -16.64 1.62 -10.82
CA ALA A 132 -17.23 0.44 -11.43
C ALA A 132 -16.14 -0.19 -12.30
N ILE A 133 -15.79 -1.45 -12.03
CA ILE A 133 -14.88 -2.26 -12.85
C ILE A 133 -15.44 -2.20 -14.27
N TYR A 134 -14.86 -1.34 -15.09
CA TYR A 134 -15.29 -1.12 -16.44
C TYR A 134 -14.46 -2.08 -17.26
N GLN A 135 -15.06 -3.19 -17.70
CA GLN A 135 -14.35 -4.13 -18.56
C GLN A 135 -13.77 -3.35 -19.74
N SER A 136 -12.44 -3.38 -19.87
CA SER A 136 -11.80 -2.88 -21.06
C SER A 136 -12.28 -3.74 -22.25
N GLU A 137 -13.01 -3.14 -23.18
CA GLU A 137 -13.44 -3.77 -24.45
C GLU A 137 -12.25 -4.02 -25.41
N ILE A 138 -11.00 -3.92 -24.94
CA ILE A 138 -9.80 -3.99 -25.76
C ILE A 138 -9.24 -5.40 -25.62
N ALA A 139 -9.58 -6.26 -26.59
CA ALA A 139 -8.97 -7.56 -26.77
C ALA A 139 -8.15 -7.54 -28.06
N LEU A 140 -6.98 -8.19 -28.03
CA LEU A 140 -6.22 -8.48 -29.24
C LEU A 140 -6.78 -9.76 -29.86
N ASP A 141 -7.90 -9.66 -30.58
CA ASP A 141 -8.44 -10.78 -31.36
C ASP A 141 -7.53 -11.07 -32.55
N HIS A 142 -6.87 -12.23 -32.54
CA HIS A 142 -6.04 -12.69 -33.63
C HIS A 142 -6.17 -14.22 -33.79
N GLU A 143 -6.26 -14.69 -35.04
CA GLU A 143 -6.13 -16.11 -35.39
C GLU A 143 -4.72 -16.33 -35.95
N GLY A 144 -3.88 -17.15 -35.30
CA GLY A 144 -2.51 -17.47 -35.74
C GLY A 144 -1.41 -16.73 -34.97
N ASP A 145 -0.18 -16.67 -35.48
CA ASP A 145 0.94 -15.98 -34.79
C ASP A 145 0.80 -14.44 -34.87
N ILE A 146 0.98 -13.72 -33.76
CA ILE A 146 1.00 -12.24 -33.75
C ILE A 146 2.34 -11.72 -34.27
N SER A 147 2.31 -10.89 -35.30
CA SER A 147 3.52 -10.16 -35.71
C SER A 147 3.92 -9.09 -34.68
N LEU A 148 5.22 -8.91 -34.43
CA LEU A 148 5.76 -7.87 -33.56
C LEU A 148 5.19 -6.47 -33.90
N SER A 149 5.04 -6.15 -35.18
CA SER A 149 4.47 -4.85 -35.59
C SER A 149 3.01 -4.68 -35.19
N ALA A 150 2.21 -5.75 -35.21
CA ALA A 150 0.81 -5.70 -34.80
C ALA A 150 0.70 -5.52 -33.28
N TYR A 151 1.51 -6.26 -32.53
CA TYR A 151 1.64 -6.12 -31.09
C TYR A 151 2.02 -4.69 -30.67
N ILE A 152 3.08 -4.13 -31.26
CA ILE A 152 3.52 -2.76 -30.94
C ILE A 152 2.45 -1.71 -31.27
N GLY A 153 1.73 -1.87 -32.39
CA GLY A 153 0.61 -1.00 -32.74
C GLY A 153 -0.52 -1.06 -31.72
N PHE A 154 -0.80 -2.25 -31.17
CA PHE A 154 -1.82 -2.45 -30.16
C PHE A 154 -1.43 -1.84 -28.80
N ILE A 155 -0.21 -2.10 -28.32
CA ILE A 155 0.33 -1.48 -27.10
C ILE A 155 0.30 0.04 -27.20
N THR A 156 0.76 0.58 -28.33
CA THR A 156 0.74 2.03 -28.59
C THR A 156 -0.68 2.60 -28.48
N THR A 157 -1.69 1.87 -28.99
CA THR A 157 -3.09 2.26 -28.93
C THR A 157 -3.63 2.28 -27.49
N ILE A 158 -3.30 1.25 -26.70
CA ILE A 158 -3.69 1.16 -25.28
C ILE A 158 -3.10 2.33 -24.51
N ILE A 159 -1.78 2.53 -24.59
CA ILE A 159 -1.07 3.59 -23.85
C ILE A 159 -1.58 4.99 -24.23
N LYS A 160 -1.81 5.25 -25.52
CA LYS A 160 -2.37 6.53 -26.00
C LYS A 160 -3.78 6.77 -25.47
N LYS A 161 -4.65 5.76 -25.49
CA LYS A 161 -6.01 5.88 -24.97
C LYS A 161 -5.99 6.15 -23.46
N THR A 162 -5.13 5.47 -22.72
CA THR A 162 -4.95 5.70 -21.28
C THR A 162 -4.42 7.10 -20.99
N ALA A 163 -3.42 7.57 -21.74
CA ALA A 163 -2.90 8.93 -21.59
C ALA A 163 -4.00 9.99 -21.81
N PHE A 164 -4.84 9.81 -22.83
CA PHE A 164 -6.00 10.67 -23.07
C PHE A 164 -7.02 10.61 -21.93
N GLN A 165 -7.30 9.42 -21.38
CA GLN A 165 -8.20 9.27 -20.24
C GLN A 165 -7.65 9.95 -18.98
N LEU A 166 -6.34 9.85 -18.74
CA LEU A 166 -5.65 10.44 -17.60
C LEU A 166 -5.76 11.97 -17.58
N GLU A 167 -5.85 12.64 -18.73
CA GLU A 167 -6.08 14.10 -18.79
C GLU A 167 -7.34 14.54 -18.02
N ASN A 168 -8.35 13.68 -17.93
CA ASN A 168 -9.58 13.95 -17.18
C ASN A 168 -9.32 14.12 -15.68
N ALA A 169 -8.32 13.42 -15.13
CA ALA A 169 -7.92 13.56 -13.74
C ALA A 169 -7.47 14.99 -13.39
N PHE A 170 -6.95 15.72 -14.38
CA PHE A 170 -6.48 17.10 -14.23
C PHE A 170 -7.50 18.15 -14.70
N SER A 171 -8.69 17.74 -15.13
CA SER A 171 -9.71 18.65 -15.69
C SER A 171 -10.23 19.71 -14.70
N GLY A 172 -10.02 19.51 -13.40
CA GLY A 172 -10.33 20.50 -12.35
C GLY A 172 -9.37 21.69 -12.29
N LEU A 173 -8.29 21.67 -13.08
CA LEU A 173 -7.25 22.71 -13.12
C LEU A 173 -7.24 23.45 -14.47
N THR A 174 -6.98 24.75 -14.42
CA THR A 174 -6.69 25.56 -15.62
C THR A 174 -5.32 25.18 -16.21
N ALA A 175 -5.06 25.55 -17.47
CA ALA A 175 -3.78 25.28 -18.12
C ALA A 175 -2.59 25.86 -17.32
N TYR A 176 -2.72 27.10 -16.84
CA TYR A 176 -1.73 27.75 -15.99
C TYR A 176 -1.50 26.97 -14.68
N GLU A 177 -2.57 26.52 -14.02
CA GLU A 177 -2.46 25.74 -12.78
C GLU A 177 -1.80 24.38 -13.00
N LYS A 178 -2.02 23.74 -14.16
CA LYS A 178 -1.34 22.48 -14.51
C LYS A 178 0.16 22.70 -14.71
N GLU A 179 0.55 23.71 -15.47
CA GLU A 179 1.96 24.09 -15.66
C GLU A 179 2.63 24.42 -14.33
N LEU A 180 1.91 25.12 -13.47
CA LEU A 180 2.34 25.46 -12.12
C LEU A 180 2.53 24.23 -11.23
N LEU A 181 1.62 23.25 -11.32
CA LEU A 181 1.74 21.99 -10.60
C LEU A 181 2.96 21.21 -11.09
N ILE A 182 3.12 21.04 -12.41
CA ILE A 182 4.25 20.33 -13.03
C ILE A 182 5.59 20.94 -12.59
N SER A 183 5.74 22.26 -12.75
CA SER A 183 7.00 22.96 -12.48
C SER A 183 7.38 23.06 -11.00
N SER A 184 6.43 22.90 -10.07
CA SER A 184 6.68 22.95 -8.61
C SER A 184 6.73 21.57 -7.93
N SER A 185 6.20 20.53 -8.57
CA SER A 185 6.06 19.18 -8.00
C SER A 185 7.40 18.59 -7.54
N ALA A 186 8.42 18.64 -8.39
CA ALA A 186 9.72 18.05 -8.09
C ALA A 186 10.43 18.69 -6.88
N GLY A 187 10.33 20.01 -6.73
CA GLY A 187 10.90 20.71 -5.58
C GLY A 187 10.15 20.39 -4.30
N PHE A 188 8.82 20.45 -4.35
CA PHE A 188 7.97 20.18 -3.19
C PHE A 188 8.21 18.80 -2.60
N ILE A 189 8.22 17.75 -3.44
CA ILE A 189 8.36 16.39 -2.91
C ILE A 189 9.77 16.13 -2.36
N LYS A 190 10.81 16.73 -2.92
CA LYS A 190 12.17 16.68 -2.36
C LYS A 190 12.24 17.32 -0.99
N ASP A 191 11.65 18.51 -0.83
CA ASP A 191 11.60 19.21 0.46
C ASP A 191 10.84 18.40 1.50
N MET A 192 9.69 17.82 1.11
CA MET A 192 8.89 16.95 1.96
C MET A 192 9.65 15.68 2.36
N ALA A 193 10.28 14.98 1.41
CA ALA A 193 11.02 13.74 1.66
C ALA A 193 12.17 13.96 2.65
N ILE A 194 12.91 15.06 2.51
CA ILE A 194 14.10 15.32 3.31
C ILE A 194 13.73 15.95 4.67
N SER A 195 12.84 16.94 4.69
CA SER A 195 12.63 17.82 5.86
C SER A 195 11.24 17.72 6.51
N ASP A 196 10.38 16.82 6.03
CA ASP A 196 8.97 16.63 6.45
C ASP A 196 8.08 17.87 6.24
N LYS A 197 8.61 18.89 5.54
CA LYS A 197 7.99 20.20 5.34
C LYS A 197 8.41 20.78 3.99
N ALA A 198 7.61 21.71 3.49
CA ALA A 198 7.95 22.58 2.39
C ALA A 198 7.66 24.04 2.81
N PRO A 199 8.19 25.07 2.11
CA PRO A 199 7.86 26.47 2.38
C PRO A 199 6.34 26.69 2.43
N GLY A 200 5.84 27.43 3.43
CA GLY A 200 4.42 27.42 3.80
C GLY A 200 3.45 27.84 2.69
N ASP A 201 3.84 28.80 1.85
CA ASP A 201 3.03 29.28 0.73
C ASP A 201 2.98 28.26 -0.42
N ASP A 202 4.14 27.70 -0.78
CA ASP A 202 4.25 26.67 -1.83
C ASP A 202 3.51 25.38 -1.42
N GLN A 203 3.64 24.98 -0.16
CA GLN A 203 2.93 23.84 0.40
C GLN A 203 1.42 24.02 0.34
N SER A 204 0.92 25.17 0.80
CA SER A 204 -0.52 25.43 0.81
C SER A 204 -1.08 25.50 -0.62
N ARG A 205 -0.31 26.05 -1.57
CA ARG A 205 -0.70 26.10 -2.98
C ARG A 205 -0.74 24.71 -3.62
N LEU A 206 0.28 23.88 -3.41
CA LEU A 206 0.32 22.54 -4.00
C LEU A 206 -0.80 21.66 -3.44
N ILE A 207 -1.03 21.69 -2.12
CA ILE A 207 -2.14 20.98 -1.47
C ILE A 207 -3.49 21.41 -2.07
N ASN A 208 -3.67 22.71 -2.33
CA ASN A 208 -4.90 23.21 -2.96
C ASN A 208 -5.08 22.65 -4.38
N LEU A 209 -4.04 22.66 -5.20
CA LEU A 209 -4.10 22.08 -6.56
C LEU A 209 -4.36 20.58 -6.52
N ALA A 210 -3.66 19.85 -5.66
CA ALA A 210 -3.84 18.41 -5.43
C ALA A 210 -5.29 18.07 -5.03
N SER A 211 -5.93 18.91 -4.21
CA SER A 211 -7.30 18.68 -3.73
C SER A 211 -8.37 18.82 -4.82
N ARG A 212 -8.00 19.37 -5.98
CA ARG A 212 -8.88 19.58 -7.14
C ARG A 212 -8.65 18.55 -8.25
N LEU A 213 -7.72 17.62 -8.06
CA LEU A 213 -7.53 16.48 -8.96
C LEU A 213 -8.70 15.49 -8.80
N ARG A 214 -9.06 14.81 -9.88
CA ARG A 214 -10.10 13.78 -9.90
C ARG A 214 -9.46 12.39 -9.86
N TYR A 215 -9.13 11.93 -8.67
CA TYR A 215 -8.43 10.65 -8.45
C TYR A 215 -9.15 9.43 -9.00
N GLU A 216 -10.48 9.41 -8.95
CA GLU A 216 -11.31 8.36 -9.57
C GLU A 216 -11.05 8.21 -11.08
N ASP A 217 -10.70 9.31 -11.78
CA ASP A 217 -10.34 9.22 -13.21
C ASP A 217 -8.91 8.74 -13.44
N MET A 218 -8.02 8.89 -12.46
CA MET A 218 -6.72 8.22 -12.49
C MET A 218 -6.91 6.70 -12.37
N GLY A 219 -7.76 6.25 -11.43
CA GLY A 219 -8.13 4.84 -11.30
C GLY A 219 -8.76 4.28 -12.58
N ARG A 220 -9.67 5.03 -13.24
CA ARG A 220 -10.22 4.64 -14.55
C ARG A 220 -9.19 4.57 -15.67
N ALA A 221 -8.18 5.45 -15.64
CA ALA A 221 -7.09 5.39 -16.62
C ALA A 221 -6.23 4.13 -16.39
N LEU A 222 -5.88 3.82 -15.13
CA LEU A 222 -5.18 2.57 -14.80
C LEU A 222 -5.98 1.32 -15.21
N GLU A 223 -7.29 1.30 -14.95
CA GLU A 223 -8.19 0.24 -15.41
C GLU A 223 -8.15 0.05 -16.94
N GLY A 224 -7.90 1.13 -17.71
CA GLY A 224 -7.69 1.07 -19.15
C GLY A 224 -6.45 0.26 -19.57
N LEU A 225 -5.51 0.00 -18.65
CA LEU A 225 -4.32 -0.83 -18.86
C LEU A 225 -4.53 -2.29 -18.43
N ARG A 226 -5.72 -2.70 -17.99
CA ARG A 226 -6.00 -4.06 -17.48
C ARG A 226 -5.46 -5.19 -18.35
N TRP A 227 -5.58 -5.09 -19.68
CA TRP A 227 -5.05 -6.12 -20.58
C TRP A 227 -3.54 -6.32 -20.44
N ILE A 228 -2.77 -5.26 -20.11
CA ILE A 228 -1.31 -5.35 -19.89
C ILE A 228 -0.96 -6.31 -18.75
N PHE A 229 -1.81 -6.38 -17.72
CA PHE A 229 -1.62 -7.24 -16.55
C PHE A 229 -2.17 -8.65 -16.77
N SER A 230 -2.85 -8.89 -17.89
CA SER A 230 -3.55 -10.15 -18.14
C SER A 230 -2.61 -11.26 -18.55
N ILE A 231 -3.01 -12.49 -18.26
CA ILE A 231 -2.33 -13.69 -18.75
C ILE A 231 -2.21 -13.70 -20.28
N GLN A 232 -3.23 -13.22 -21.00
CA GLN A 232 -3.19 -13.20 -22.47
C GLN A 232 -2.04 -12.33 -22.99
N HIS A 233 -1.69 -11.25 -22.28
CA HIS A 233 -0.57 -10.42 -22.65
C HIS A 233 0.76 -11.10 -22.40
N ILE A 234 0.94 -11.74 -21.24
CA ILE A 234 2.14 -12.48 -20.90
C ILE A 234 2.36 -13.63 -21.90
N GLU A 235 1.30 -14.36 -22.27
CA GLU A 235 1.35 -15.40 -23.31
C GLU A 235 1.75 -14.81 -24.68
N THR A 236 1.18 -13.65 -25.04
CA THR A 236 1.52 -12.93 -26.28
C THR A 236 3.00 -12.55 -26.34
N ILE A 237 3.56 -11.97 -25.28
CA ILE A 237 4.97 -11.58 -25.26
C ILE A 237 5.87 -12.83 -25.32
N ASN A 238 5.50 -13.91 -24.63
CA ASN A 238 6.20 -15.20 -24.70
C ASN A 238 6.17 -15.85 -26.10
N GLU A 239 5.09 -15.69 -26.85
CA GLU A 239 5.04 -16.13 -28.25
C GLU A 239 5.96 -15.29 -29.13
N ILE A 240 5.96 -13.97 -28.92
CA ILE A 240 6.88 -13.05 -29.58
C ILE A 240 8.33 -13.42 -29.24
N SER A 241 8.68 -13.70 -27.99
CA SER A 241 10.06 -14.02 -27.60
C SER A 241 10.65 -15.25 -28.29
N ARG A 242 9.80 -16.23 -28.64
CA ARG A 242 10.19 -17.45 -29.37
C ARG A 242 10.32 -17.24 -30.89
N GLY A 243 9.88 -16.11 -31.41
CA GLY A 243 9.97 -15.77 -32.82
C GLY A 243 11.41 -15.57 -33.29
N ASN A 244 11.68 -15.86 -34.57
CA ASN A 244 12.96 -15.53 -35.19
C ASN A 244 13.01 -14.04 -35.53
N HIS A 245 13.60 -13.24 -34.64
CA HIS A 245 13.79 -11.81 -34.86
C HIS A 245 15.19 -11.48 -35.37
N ILE A 246 15.30 -10.38 -36.09
CA ILE A 246 16.57 -9.83 -36.56
C ILE A 246 16.91 -8.67 -35.65
N SER A 247 18.06 -8.75 -34.99
CA SER A 247 18.63 -7.66 -34.22
C SER A 247 18.74 -6.38 -35.06
N VAL A 248 18.32 -5.28 -34.46
CA VAL A 248 18.38 -3.93 -34.99
C VAL A 248 19.46 -3.18 -34.20
N HIS A 249 20.47 -2.69 -34.90
CA HIS A 249 21.46 -1.83 -34.27
C HIS A 249 20.85 -0.47 -33.93
N PRO A 250 20.97 0.01 -32.67
CA PRO A 250 20.39 1.28 -32.26
C PRO A 250 21.31 2.44 -32.68
N ASP A 251 21.70 2.56 -33.96
CA ASP A 251 22.78 3.48 -34.39
C ASP A 251 22.59 4.93 -33.90
N GLU A 252 21.37 5.47 -34.01
CA GLU A 252 20.98 6.81 -33.53
C GLU A 252 21.08 6.94 -31.99
N TRP A 253 20.86 5.84 -31.27
CA TRP A 253 20.79 5.78 -29.81
C TRP A 253 21.90 4.95 -29.17
N SER A 254 22.97 4.64 -29.89
CA SER A 254 24.06 3.74 -29.47
C SER A 254 24.84 4.22 -28.25
N HIS A 255 24.67 5.50 -27.89
CA HIS A 255 25.20 6.11 -26.67
C HIS A 255 24.31 5.89 -25.44
N LEU A 256 23.04 5.54 -25.63
CA LEU A 256 22.03 5.30 -24.60
C LEU A 256 21.67 3.82 -24.45
N PHE A 257 21.72 3.07 -25.55
CA PHE A 257 21.31 1.66 -25.57
C PHE A 257 22.44 0.79 -26.11
N LYS A 258 22.76 -0.29 -25.40
CA LYS A 258 23.75 -1.30 -25.80
C LYS A 258 23.18 -2.68 -25.55
N GLY A 259 23.48 -3.64 -26.43
CA GLY A 259 22.91 -4.99 -26.33
C GLY A 259 22.21 -5.36 -27.63
N ASP A 260 21.32 -6.35 -27.53
CA ASP A 260 20.51 -6.84 -28.62
C ASP A 260 19.12 -6.19 -28.55
N PHE A 261 18.68 -5.57 -29.63
CA PHE A 261 17.36 -4.94 -29.70
C PHE A 261 16.64 -5.45 -30.93
N ILE A 262 15.39 -5.86 -30.82
CA ILE A 262 14.62 -6.32 -31.98
C ILE A 262 13.69 -5.22 -32.54
N PHE A 263 13.42 -4.19 -31.74
CA PHE A 263 12.68 -3.01 -32.16
C PHE A 263 13.10 -1.77 -31.38
N ILE A 264 13.31 -0.66 -32.08
CA ILE A 264 13.51 0.66 -31.45
C ILE A 264 13.00 1.75 -32.38
N ARG A 265 11.93 2.46 -31.98
CA ARG A 265 11.36 3.56 -32.78
C ARG A 265 10.69 4.62 -31.92
N ASN A 266 10.81 5.88 -32.36
CA ASN A 266 9.94 6.94 -31.89
C ASN A 266 8.53 6.75 -32.44
N THR A 267 7.54 6.85 -31.57
CA THR A 267 6.11 6.78 -31.88
C THR A 267 5.39 8.02 -31.34
N GLU A 268 4.08 8.08 -31.50
CA GLU A 268 3.28 9.18 -30.96
C GLU A 268 3.15 9.18 -29.43
N ILE A 269 3.44 8.06 -28.75
CA ILE A 269 3.47 7.97 -27.29
C ILE A 269 4.87 8.21 -26.71
N GLY A 270 5.90 8.30 -27.56
CA GLY A 270 7.31 8.36 -27.18
C GLY A 270 8.13 7.20 -27.77
N LEU A 271 9.34 7.02 -27.27
CA LEU A 271 10.23 5.94 -27.69
C LEU A 271 9.66 4.59 -27.21
N VAL A 272 9.55 3.63 -28.14
CA VAL A 272 9.15 2.25 -27.86
C VAL A 272 10.31 1.34 -28.22
N ILE A 273 10.68 0.47 -27.28
CA ILE A 273 11.83 -0.44 -27.39
C ILE A 273 11.37 -1.87 -27.11
N VAL A 274 11.90 -2.82 -27.87
CA VAL A 274 11.84 -4.24 -27.54
C VAL A 274 13.26 -4.80 -27.51
N GLY A 275 13.70 -5.24 -26.33
CA GLY A 275 14.98 -5.89 -26.09
C GLY A 275 15.02 -7.30 -26.68
N GLY A 276 16.21 -7.78 -27.00
CA GLY A 276 16.46 -9.19 -27.29
C GLY A 276 16.82 -9.95 -26.02
N PRO A 277 16.86 -11.29 -26.05
CA PRO A 277 17.02 -12.16 -24.88
C PRO A 277 18.46 -12.20 -24.29
N GLY A 278 19.28 -11.19 -24.60
CA GLY A 278 20.66 -11.09 -24.16
C GLY A 278 20.86 -9.80 -23.37
N PRO A 279 21.97 -9.67 -22.63
CA PRO A 279 22.16 -8.57 -21.70
C PRO A 279 22.16 -7.20 -22.41
N ASN A 280 21.27 -6.34 -21.95
CA ASN A 280 20.98 -5.01 -22.47
C ASN A 280 21.26 -3.93 -21.43
N LEU A 281 21.67 -2.76 -21.91
CA LEU A 281 21.83 -1.54 -21.13
C LEU A 281 20.83 -0.51 -21.62
N TYR A 282 19.97 -0.06 -20.72
CA TYR A 282 18.95 0.96 -20.95
C TYR A 282 19.28 2.26 -20.21
N ALA A 283 19.99 3.19 -20.86
CA ALA A 283 20.33 4.49 -20.28
C ALA A 283 19.48 5.66 -20.79
N GLY A 284 18.67 5.45 -21.83
CA GLY A 284 17.75 6.46 -22.37
C GLY A 284 16.31 6.23 -21.92
N ASP A 285 15.58 7.31 -21.66
CA ASP A 285 14.18 7.22 -21.25
C ASP A 285 13.27 6.76 -22.40
N ALA A 286 12.30 5.92 -22.09
CA ALA A 286 11.34 5.37 -23.05
C ALA A 286 9.92 5.33 -22.49
N ALA A 287 8.93 5.46 -23.38
CA ALA A 287 7.53 5.34 -22.99
C ALA A 287 7.15 3.87 -22.76
N VAL A 288 7.68 2.97 -23.58
CA VAL A 288 7.46 1.52 -23.44
C VAL A 288 8.78 0.79 -23.66
N ILE A 289 9.10 -0.11 -22.74
CA ILE A 289 10.16 -1.11 -22.88
C ILE A 289 9.51 -2.47 -22.65
N ILE A 290 9.73 -3.39 -23.59
CA ILE A 290 9.43 -4.81 -23.43
C ILE A 290 10.76 -5.53 -23.62
N ASP A 291 11.40 -5.98 -22.56
CA ASP A 291 12.56 -6.85 -22.68
C ASP A 291 12.09 -8.31 -22.79
N LEU A 292 12.84 -9.12 -23.53
CA LEU A 292 12.53 -10.52 -23.76
C LEU A 292 13.44 -11.45 -22.93
N GLY A 293 14.39 -10.89 -22.20
CA GLY A 293 15.20 -11.54 -21.18
C GLY A 293 16.67 -11.18 -21.22
N GLY A 294 17.41 -11.71 -20.26
CA GLY A 294 18.84 -11.47 -20.10
C GLY A 294 19.09 -10.66 -18.84
N ASN A 295 20.34 -10.66 -18.35
CA ASN A 295 20.69 -9.90 -17.16
C ASN A 295 20.98 -8.45 -17.56
N ASP A 296 20.00 -7.60 -17.35
CA ASP A 296 19.92 -6.26 -17.90
C ASP A 296 20.25 -5.18 -16.87
N THR A 297 20.52 -4.00 -17.39
CA THR A 297 20.80 -2.83 -16.56
C THR A 297 19.98 -1.64 -17.03
N TYR A 298 19.06 -1.22 -16.17
CA TYR A 298 18.17 -0.09 -16.39
C TYR A 298 18.68 1.13 -15.59
N LEU A 299 19.25 2.10 -16.30
CA LEU A 299 19.71 3.39 -15.74
C LEU A 299 18.74 4.54 -16.07
N ASN A 300 17.61 4.22 -16.67
CA ASN A 300 16.63 5.15 -17.21
C ASN A 300 15.40 5.28 -16.28
N ASN A 301 14.25 5.63 -16.86
CA ASN A 301 13.00 5.84 -16.13
C ASN A 301 12.40 4.53 -15.60
N ALA A 302 12.80 3.38 -16.16
CA ALA A 302 12.34 2.04 -15.81
C ALA A 302 10.82 2.00 -15.60
N GLY A 303 10.07 2.31 -16.66
CA GLY A 303 8.61 2.33 -16.64
C GLY A 303 7.94 3.56 -16.02
N SER A 304 8.70 4.51 -15.43
CA SER A 304 8.13 5.78 -14.95
C SER A 304 7.81 6.74 -16.11
N PRO A 305 6.87 7.70 -15.98
CA PRO A 305 6.61 8.68 -17.04
C PRO A 305 7.87 9.42 -17.51
N VAL A 306 7.89 9.84 -18.77
CA VAL A 306 9.04 10.54 -19.36
C VAL A 306 8.93 12.04 -19.16
N TYR A 307 9.98 12.63 -18.61
CA TYR A 307 10.03 14.04 -18.21
C TYR A 307 11.11 14.81 -18.97
N GLU A 308 10.77 16.02 -19.39
CA GLU A 308 11.75 17.03 -19.81
C GLU A 308 12.10 17.92 -18.62
N TRP A 309 13.36 17.90 -18.24
CA TRP A 309 13.89 18.64 -17.09
C TRP A 309 14.51 19.98 -17.52
N GLU A 310 14.23 21.03 -16.77
CA GLU A 310 14.95 22.30 -16.84
C GLU A 310 15.60 22.58 -15.47
N GLY A 311 16.88 22.24 -15.36
CA GLY A 311 17.58 22.24 -14.07
C GLY A 311 16.95 21.25 -13.09
N HIS A 312 16.33 21.77 -12.03
CA HIS A 312 15.71 20.95 -10.97
C HIS A 312 14.18 20.86 -11.08
N LYS A 313 13.59 21.40 -12.15
CA LYS A 313 12.15 21.43 -12.38
C LYS A 313 11.77 20.53 -13.54
N ILE A 314 10.57 19.97 -13.47
CA ILE A 314 9.94 19.34 -14.63
C ILE A 314 9.35 20.47 -15.46
N ASN A 315 9.79 20.61 -16.70
CA ASN A 315 9.23 21.56 -17.65
C ASN A 315 7.98 20.98 -18.33
N ARG A 316 8.06 19.71 -18.74
CA ARG A 316 6.99 19.00 -19.44
C ARG A 316 7.06 17.51 -19.16
N ILE A 317 5.89 16.85 -19.22
CA ILE A 317 5.76 15.39 -19.25
C ILE A 317 5.48 15.01 -20.70
N THR A 318 6.40 14.29 -21.34
CA THR A 318 6.27 13.92 -22.77
C THR A 318 5.53 12.60 -22.95
N SER A 319 5.64 11.69 -21.98
CA SER A 319 4.93 10.41 -21.95
C SER A 319 4.35 10.23 -20.55
N PRO A 320 3.07 10.62 -20.31
CA PRO A 320 2.48 10.61 -18.97
C PRO A 320 2.08 9.20 -18.49
N VAL A 321 2.10 8.22 -19.39
CA VAL A 321 1.88 6.81 -19.12
C VAL A 321 3.09 6.07 -19.67
N SER A 322 3.76 5.28 -18.84
CA SER A 322 4.93 4.50 -19.26
C SER A 322 4.93 3.12 -18.63
N LEU A 323 5.59 2.20 -19.33
CA LEU A 323 5.58 0.77 -19.03
C LEU A 323 6.98 0.19 -19.28
N LEU A 324 7.45 -0.63 -18.34
CA LEU A 324 8.51 -1.60 -18.55
C LEU A 324 7.96 -2.97 -18.22
N ILE A 325 8.19 -3.94 -19.09
CA ILE A 325 8.00 -5.37 -18.81
C ILE A 325 9.32 -6.07 -19.12
N ASP A 326 9.90 -6.73 -18.13
CA ASP A 326 10.97 -7.71 -18.29
C ASP A 326 10.38 -9.12 -18.19
N LEU A 327 10.94 -10.09 -18.89
CA LEU A 327 10.44 -11.47 -18.86
C LEU A 327 11.27 -12.40 -17.98
N GLN A 328 12.58 -12.15 -17.84
CA GLN A 328 13.51 -13.06 -17.19
C GLN A 328 14.93 -12.51 -17.14
N GLY A 329 15.59 -12.63 -15.99
CA GLY A 329 17.03 -12.42 -15.85
C GLY A 329 17.36 -11.72 -14.54
N ASP A 330 18.60 -11.83 -14.07
CA ASP A 330 18.99 -11.12 -12.85
C ASP A 330 19.35 -9.67 -13.19
N ASP A 331 18.41 -8.77 -12.94
CA ASP A 331 18.40 -7.41 -13.46
C ASP A 331 18.82 -6.35 -12.44
N SER A 332 19.18 -5.19 -12.97
CA SER A 332 19.62 -4.05 -12.18
C SER A 332 18.92 -2.77 -12.58
N TYR A 333 17.93 -2.38 -11.77
CA TYR A 333 17.16 -1.15 -11.88
C TYR A 333 17.77 -0.05 -11.00
N ILE A 334 18.67 0.76 -11.56
CA ILE A 334 19.51 1.70 -10.79
C ILE A 334 19.27 3.14 -11.22
N SER A 335 18.78 3.98 -10.30
CA SER A 335 18.58 5.40 -10.55
C SER A 335 18.84 6.27 -9.33
N THR A 336 19.56 7.37 -9.54
CA THR A 336 19.69 8.46 -8.56
C THR A 336 18.75 9.64 -8.88
N ARG A 337 17.88 9.50 -9.87
CA ARG A 337 16.96 10.55 -10.32
C ARG A 337 15.70 10.56 -9.47
N LEU A 338 14.99 11.68 -9.48
CA LEU A 338 13.64 11.76 -8.91
C LEU A 338 12.68 11.08 -9.88
N GLY A 339 11.95 10.06 -9.42
CA GLY A 339 11.04 9.30 -10.29
C GLY A 339 11.77 8.24 -11.10
N SER A 340 11.66 6.97 -10.71
CA SER A 340 12.19 5.81 -11.45
C SER A 340 11.50 4.51 -11.01
N ALA A 341 11.73 3.40 -11.72
CA ALA A 341 11.24 2.06 -11.36
C ALA A 341 9.74 2.05 -11.02
N GLY A 342 8.91 2.27 -12.05
CA GLY A 342 7.45 2.23 -11.94
C GLY A 342 6.84 3.39 -11.13
N SER A 343 7.55 4.48 -10.88
CA SER A 343 7.00 5.63 -10.15
C SER A 343 6.02 6.46 -10.99
N GLY A 344 5.00 7.05 -10.35
CA GLY A 344 4.01 7.89 -11.02
C GLY A 344 4.00 9.33 -10.53
N ILE A 345 4.84 10.21 -11.09
CA ILE A 345 4.75 11.66 -10.84
C ILE A 345 3.81 12.29 -11.88
N LEU A 346 2.64 12.75 -11.44
CA LEU A 346 1.61 13.35 -12.31
C LEU A 346 1.18 12.46 -13.50
N GLY A 347 1.44 11.16 -13.39
CA GLY A 347 1.38 10.19 -14.47
C GLY A 347 1.08 8.79 -13.95
N ILE A 348 1.12 7.80 -14.84
CA ILE A 348 1.05 6.39 -14.52
C ILE A 348 2.37 5.75 -14.92
N GLY A 349 3.10 5.20 -13.95
CA GLY A 349 4.32 4.41 -14.18
C GLY A 349 4.09 2.96 -13.80
N ILE A 350 4.56 2.03 -14.63
CA ILE A 350 4.45 0.60 -14.38
C ILE A 350 5.79 -0.06 -14.69
N LEU A 351 6.30 -0.79 -13.72
CA LEU A 351 7.38 -1.76 -13.88
C LEU A 351 6.83 -3.14 -13.56
N MET A 352 7.02 -4.10 -14.44
CA MET A 352 6.67 -5.50 -14.25
C MET A 352 7.90 -6.35 -14.57
N ASP A 353 8.52 -6.90 -13.54
CA ASP A 353 9.52 -7.95 -13.65
C ASP A 353 8.83 -9.30 -13.47
N LEU A 354 9.18 -10.29 -14.28
CA LEU A 354 8.47 -11.58 -14.29
C LEU A 354 9.26 -12.75 -13.69
N ASP A 355 10.59 -12.66 -13.55
CA ASP A 355 11.45 -13.73 -13.03
C ASP A 355 12.91 -13.25 -12.93
N GLY A 356 13.59 -13.42 -11.79
CA GLY A 356 15.01 -13.08 -11.69
C GLY A 356 15.46 -12.76 -10.26
N ASP A 357 16.75 -12.87 -9.95
CA ASP A 357 17.27 -12.33 -8.67
C ASP A 357 17.72 -10.86 -8.85
N ASP A 358 16.85 -9.91 -8.54
CA ASP A 358 16.98 -8.52 -8.98
C ASP A 358 17.51 -7.54 -7.94
N LEU A 359 18.05 -6.44 -8.48
CA LEU A 359 18.45 -5.27 -7.72
C LEU A 359 17.64 -4.04 -8.13
N TYR A 360 16.83 -3.54 -7.19
CA TYR A 360 16.16 -2.26 -7.29
C TYR A 360 16.84 -1.21 -6.42
N SER A 361 17.42 -0.17 -7.01
CA SER A 361 18.13 0.89 -6.31
C SER A 361 17.66 2.28 -6.76
N GLY A 362 16.84 2.93 -5.92
CA GLY A 362 16.28 4.26 -6.16
C GLY A 362 16.76 5.33 -5.17
N SER A 363 16.58 6.60 -5.52
CA SER A 363 16.78 7.72 -4.58
C SER A 363 15.46 8.18 -3.97
N ILE A 364 14.72 9.07 -4.65
CA ILE A 364 13.43 9.60 -4.18
C ILE A 364 12.35 9.31 -5.22
N LEU A 365 11.17 8.87 -4.78
CA LEU A 365 10.06 8.46 -5.64
C LEU A 365 10.49 7.34 -6.59
N SER A 366 10.63 6.14 -6.05
CA SER A 366 11.02 4.96 -6.81
C SER A 366 10.27 3.72 -6.34
N GLN A 367 10.38 2.61 -7.08
CA GLN A 367 9.84 1.30 -6.69
C GLN A 367 8.32 1.37 -6.46
N GLY A 368 7.59 1.70 -7.51
CA GLY A 368 6.13 1.73 -7.50
C GLY A 368 5.51 2.88 -6.70
N SER A 369 6.26 3.95 -6.42
CA SER A 369 5.74 5.07 -5.63
C SER A 369 4.82 6.02 -6.42
N GLY A 370 3.76 6.53 -5.80
CA GLY A 370 2.82 7.48 -6.41
C GLY A 370 2.94 8.91 -5.89
N TYR A 371 2.97 9.90 -6.77
CA TYR A 371 2.86 11.32 -6.39
C TYR A 371 2.01 12.13 -7.37
N LEU A 372 0.78 12.49 -6.94
CA LEU A 372 -0.21 13.12 -7.83
C LEU A 372 -0.52 12.27 -9.08
N GLY A 373 -0.29 10.96 -8.97
CA GLY A 373 -0.33 9.96 -10.02
C GLY A 373 -0.32 8.57 -9.42
N ILE A 374 -0.10 7.56 -10.26
CA ILE A 374 -0.09 6.15 -9.87
C ILE A 374 1.25 5.51 -10.23
N GLY A 375 1.93 4.93 -9.26
CA GLY A 375 3.11 4.10 -9.48
C GLY A 375 2.81 2.63 -9.16
N CYS A 376 3.32 1.72 -9.98
CA CYS A 376 3.24 0.29 -9.77
C CYS A 376 4.60 -0.37 -10.06
N LEU A 377 5.07 -1.18 -9.12
CA LEU A 377 6.12 -2.18 -9.33
C LEU A 377 5.51 -3.54 -9.01
N LEU A 378 5.63 -4.47 -9.93
CA LEU A 378 5.23 -5.85 -9.78
C LEU A 378 6.45 -6.72 -10.05
N ASP A 379 6.87 -7.48 -9.07
CA ASP A 379 7.92 -8.49 -9.18
C ASP A 379 7.27 -9.87 -9.04
N MET A 380 7.39 -10.72 -10.05
CA MET A 380 6.75 -12.03 -10.08
C MET A 380 7.66 -13.19 -9.67
N GLY A 381 8.85 -12.90 -9.15
CA GLY A 381 9.61 -13.85 -8.36
C GLY A 381 11.11 -13.67 -8.46
N GLY A 382 11.78 -14.05 -7.40
CA GLY A 382 13.21 -13.85 -7.31
C GLY A 382 13.75 -14.05 -5.93
N ARG A 383 14.95 -13.54 -5.71
CA ARG A 383 15.41 -13.16 -4.39
C ARG A 383 16.00 -11.75 -4.50
N ASP A 384 15.18 -10.80 -4.16
CA ASP A 384 15.30 -9.43 -4.61
C ASP A 384 15.82 -8.51 -3.52
N ARG A 385 16.38 -7.40 -4.00
CA ARG A 385 16.91 -6.36 -3.13
C ARG A 385 16.38 -5.01 -3.51
N TYR A 386 15.46 -4.52 -2.68
CA TYR A 386 14.86 -3.20 -2.80
C TYR A 386 15.57 -2.21 -1.89
N THR A 387 16.30 -1.26 -2.46
CA THR A 387 16.94 -0.16 -1.72
C THR A 387 16.47 1.20 -2.24
N VAL A 388 15.98 2.04 -1.35
CA VAL A 388 15.57 3.42 -1.69
C VAL A 388 15.99 4.41 -0.60
N GLU A 389 16.28 5.66 -0.93
CA GLU A 389 16.55 6.65 0.11
C GLU A 389 15.25 7.08 0.81
N GLU A 390 14.32 7.70 0.08
CA GLU A 390 13.04 8.16 0.63
C GLU A 390 11.90 7.99 -0.38
N VAL A 391 10.67 7.89 0.10
CA VAL A 391 9.48 7.84 -0.77
C VAL A 391 9.60 6.73 -1.83
N GLY A 392 9.55 5.48 -1.39
CA GLY A 392 9.59 4.34 -2.30
C GLY A 392 8.93 3.10 -1.74
N GLN A 393 9.03 1.99 -2.47
CA GLN A 393 8.47 0.70 -2.07
C GLN A 393 6.96 0.80 -1.82
N GLY A 394 6.24 1.21 -2.87
CA GLY A 394 4.78 1.40 -2.82
C GLY A 394 4.30 2.63 -2.05
N ALA A 395 5.21 3.55 -1.65
CA ALA A 395 4.83 4.76 -0.93
C ALA A 395 4.05 5.78 -1.80
N ALA A 396 3.19 6.59 -1.17
CA ALA A 396 2.42 7.59 -1.90
C ALA A 396 2.23 8.94 -1.19
N PHE A 397 2.20 10.02 -1.98
CA PHE A 397 1.80 11.37 -1.58
C PHE A 397 0.75 11.88 -2.57
N PHE A 398 -0.44 12.27 -2.12
CA PHE A 398 -1.54 12.76 -2.99
C PHE A 398 -1.74 11.88 -4.24
N GLY A 399 -1.61 10.56 -4.12
CA GLY A 399 -1.50 9.64 -5.24
C GLY A 399 -1.56 8.20 -4.75
N TYR A 400 -1.19 7.26 -5.61
CA TYR A 400 -1.34 5.83 -5.34
C TYR A 400 -0.05 5.10 -5.67
N GLY A 401 0.46 4.32 -4.73
CA GLY A 401 1.67 3.51 -4.90
C GLY A 401 1.37 2.04 -4.63
N LEU A 402 1.92 1.18 -5.47
CA LEU A 402 1.87 -0.28 -5.34
C LEU A 402 3.28 -0.84 -5.54
N LEU A 403 3.76 -1.58 -4.54
CA LEU A 403 4.77 -2.61 -4.73
C LEU A 403 4.10 -3.95 -4.43
N PHE A 404 4.18 -4.88 -5.37
CA PHE A 404 3.74 -6.26 -5.18
C PHE A 404 4.91 -7.16 -5.53
N ASP A 405 5.42 -7.88 -4.53
CA ASP A 405 6.31 -9.02 -4.70
C ASP A 405 5.48 -10.30 -4.56
N SER A 406 5.88 -11.34 -5.28
CA SER A 406 5.15 -12.59 -5.33
C SER A 406 5.84 -13.77 -4.66
N ASN A 407 7.17 -13.76 -4.57
CA ASN A 407 7.97 -14.78 -3.89
C ASN A 407 9.45 -14.43 -3.87
N GLY A 408 10.10 -14.73 -2.75
CA GLY A 408 11.54 -14.62 -2.60
C GLY A 408 11.95 -14.52 -1.14
N ASP A 409 13.24 -14.61 -0.81
CA ASP A 409 13.69 -14.20 0.54
C ASP A 409 14.28 -12.78 0.42
N ASP A 410 13.42 -11.79 0.47
CA ASP A 410 13.64 -10.46 -0.06
C ASP A 410 14.13 -9.48 0.98
N LYS A 411 14.73 -8.40 0.49
CA LYS A 411 15.34 -7.38 1.34
C LYS A 411 14.86 -5.99 0.96
N TYR A 412 14.01 -5.45 1.82
CA TYR A 412 13.49 -4.10 1.72
C TYR A 412 14.27 -3.15 2.64
N ALA A 413 14.97 -2.18 2.05
CA ALA A 413 15.72 -1.17 2.78
C ALA A 413 15.36 0.25 2.34
N GLY A 414 15.01 1.11 3.30
CA GLY A 414 14.94 2.54 3.01
C GLY A 414 15.02 3.44 4.23
N ALA A 415 15.12 4.76 4.03
CA ALA A 415 15.33 5.66 5.14
C ALA A 415 14.04 6.19 5.77
N LYS A 416 13.16 6.75 4.95
CA LYS A 416 11.94 7.40 5.43
C LYS A 416 10.83 7.45 4.37
N PHE A 417 9.57 7.33 4.80
CA PHE A 417 8.41 7.29 3.90
C PHE A 417 8.48 6.12 2.90
N VAL A 418 8.70 4.91 3.42
CA VAL A 418 8.92 3.70 2.61
C VAL A 418 8.02 2.56 3.09
N GLN A 419 7.92 1.52 2.26
CA GLN A 419 7.27 0.24 2.59
C GLN A 419 5.78 0.46 2.88
N GLY A 420 5.02 0.75 1.83
CA GLY A 420 3.58 0.95 1.93
C GLY A 420 3.17 2.23 2.67
N PHE A 421 3.99 3.27 2.63
CA PHE A 421 3.70 4.53 3.33
C PHE A 421 2.59 5.36 2.65
N GLY A 422 1.61 5.83 3.44
CA GLY A 422 0.53 6.71 3.00
C GLY A 422 0.67 8.14 3.52
N GLY A 423 1.26 9.01 2.71
CA GLY A 423 1.39 10.44 2.99
C GLY A 423 0.08 11.22 2.77
N PRO A 424 0.11 12.56 2.89
CA PRO A 424 -1.07 13.40 2.72
C PRO A 424 -1.88 13.07 1.47
N GLY A 425 -3.15 12.68 1.63
CA GLY A 425 -4.03 12.28 0.53
C GLY A 425 -3.54 11.12 -0.34
N GLY A 426 -2.52 10.38 0.11
CA GLY A 426 -1.95 9.24 -0.59
C GLY A 426 -2.51 7.90 -0.12
N PHE A 427 -2.44 6.91 -0.99
CA PHE A 427 -2.67 5.50 -0.66
C PHE A 427 -1.41 4.73 -1.05
N GLY A 428 -0.65 4.26 -0.06
CA GLY A 428 0.55 3.46 -0.30
C GLY A 428 0.32 2.00 0.10
N LEU A 429 0.75 1.09 -0.77
CA LEU A 429 0.58 -0.35 -0.59
C LEU A 429 1.86 -1.08 -0.95
N LEU A 430 2.39 -1.84 0.01
CA LEU A 430 3.38 -2.88 -0.22
C LEU A 430 2.73 -4.22 0.12
N ILE A 431 2.87 -5.19 -0.78
CA ILE A 431 2.48 -6.57 -0.55
C ILE A 431 3.66 -7.45 -0.89
N ASP A 432 4.03 -8.29 0.06
CA ASP A 432 4.82 -9.49 -0.20
C ASP A 432 3.91 -10.70 -0.07
N ALA A 433 4.11 -11.70 -0.92
CA ALA A 433 3.25 -12.86 -0.96
C ALA A 433 3.90 -14.12 -0.38
N SER A 434 5.23 -14.24 -0.35
CA SER A 434 5.90 -15.36 0.30
C SER A 434 7.42 -15.25 0.42
N GLY A 435 7.94 -15.72 1.55
CA GLY A 435 9.33 -16.13 1.77
C GLY A 435 9.87 -15.47 3.03
N ASP A 436 11.14 -15.70 3.39
CA ASP A 436 11.66 -15.22 4.68
C ASP A 436 12.31 -13.83 4.50
N ASP A 437 11.55 -12.77 4.78
CA ASP A 437 11.87 -11.40 4.38
C ASP A 437 12.51 -10.54 5.45
N LEU A 438 13.26 -9.53 5.00
CA LEU A 438 13.84 -8.50 5.85
C LEU A 438 13.36 -7.10 5.45
N TYR A 439 12.51 -6.53 6.30
CA TYR A 439 12.02 -5.15 6.19
C TYR A 439 12.79 -4.21 7.11
N ARG A 440 13.58 -3.30 6.54
CA ARG A 440 14.38 -2.33 7.29
C ARG A 440 14.14 -0.88 6.91
N ALA A 441 13.65 -0.08 7.85
CA ALA A 441 13.44 1.35 7.66
C ALA A 441 14.20 2.24 8.68
N GLY A 442 15.04 3.16 8.22
CA GLY A 442 15.69 4.18 9.06
C GLY A 442 17.12 4.58 8.65
N VAL A 443 18.06 4.63 9.59
CA VAL A 443 19.50 4.89 9.38
C VAL A 443 19.91 6.34 9.04
N LYS A 444 19.21 7.01 8.12
CA LYS A 444 19.61 8.35 7.64
C LYS A 444 19.14 9.49 8.54
N HIS A 445 17.88 9.43 8.97
CA HIS A 445 17.21 10.50 9.73
C HIS A 445 17.16 10.14 11.21
N GLY A 446 17.90 10.86 12.05
CA GLY A 446 17.87 10.65 13.50
C GLY A 446 16.50 10.94 14.13
N SER A 447 16.26 10.39 15.32
CA SER A 447 15.01 10.57 16.05
C SER A 447 14.63 12.05 16.24
N THR A 448 13.39 12.40 15.93
CA THR A 448 12.80 13.71 16.23
C THR A 448 12.68 14.00 17.73
N TYR A 449 12.88 12.98 18.58
CA TYR A 449 12.94 13.09 20.04
C TYR A 449 14.38 13.17 20.57
N GLY A 450 15.38 13.24 19.69
CA GLY A 450 16.80 13.33 20.08
C GLY A 450 17.35 12.05 20.73
N THR A 451 16.63 10.93 20.62
CA THR A 451 17.09 9.65 21.18
C THR A 451 18.19 9.06 20.29
N ARG A 452 19.34 8.76 20.89
CA ARG A 452 20.49 8.17 20.20
C ARG A 452 20.15 6.78 19.67
N ASP A 453 20.67 6.44 18.50
CA ASP A 453 20.52 5.12 17.85
C ASP A 453 19.06 4.73 17.58
N VAL A 454 18.19 5.74 17.42
CA VAL A 454 16.79 5.64 17.00
C VAL A 454 16.59 6.60 15.83
N PHE A 455 15.82 6.16 14.85
CA PHE A 455 15.62 6.89 13.59
C PHE A 455 14.19 7.41 13.46
N HIS A 456 13.99 8.45 12.66
CA HIS A 456 12.68 8.90 12.21
C HIS A 456 12.34 8.22 10.89
N SER A 457 11.66 7.08 10.94
CA SER A 457 11.48 6.21 9.78
C SER A 457 10.15 6.45 9.06
N VAL A 458 9.04 6.67 9.75
CA VAL A 458 7.72 6.90 9.10
C VAL A 458 7.45 5.89 7.97
N ALA A 459 7.36 4.60 8.30
CA ALA A 459 7.46 3.50 7.32
C ALA A 459 6.65 2.27 7.74
N GLN A 460 6.63 1.23 6.90
CA GLN A 460 5.98 -0.05 7.19
C GLN A 460 4.49 0.12 7.44
N GLY A 461 3.77 0.55 6.40
CA GLY A 461 2.34 0.77 6.47
C GLY A 461 1.91 2.00 7.28
N ALA A 462 2.79 2.99 7.46
CA ALA A 462 2.44 4.19 8.22
C ALA A 462 1.55 5.16 7.41
N GLY A 463 0.52 5.72 8.05
CA GLY A 463 -0.35 6.77 7.49
C GLY A 463 -0.08 8.13 8.15
N TRP A 464 0.18 9.17 7.36
CA TRP A 464 0.77 10.43 7.88
C TRP A 464 0.20 11.71 7.26
N GLY A 465 -0.32 12.60 8.09
CA GLY A 465 -0.80 13.93 7.68
C GLY A 465 0.03 15.10 8.15
N LEU A 466 -0.26 16.27 7.56
CA LEU A 466 0.38 17.54 7.89
C LEU A 466 -0.56 18.38 8.74
N ARG A 467 -0.28 18.44 10.04
CA ARG A 467 -1.12 19.11 11.04
C ARG A 467 -1.55 20.52 10.59
N GLY A 468 -2.86 20.73 10.52
CA GLY A 468 -3.47 22.02 10.12
C GLY A 468 -3.36 22.37 8.63
N LYS A 469 -2.83 21.46 7.80
CA LYS A 469 -2.61 21.69 6.36
C LYS A 469 -3.28 20.66 5.47
N SER A 470 -3.11 19.37 5.75
CA SER A 470 -3.68 18.27 4.99
C SER A 470 -3.87 17.06 5.89
N ALA A 471 -4.99 16.35 5.74
CA ALA A 471 -5.13 15.03 6.33
C ALA A 471 -4.07 14.08 5.78
N GLY A 472 -3.81 13.02 6.53
CA GLY A 472 -2.93 11.94 6.12
C GLY A 472 -3.54 11.02 5.08
N GLY A 473 -2.75 10.04 4.68
CA GLY A 473 -3.14 8.99 3.76
C GLY A 473 -3.48 7.70 4.47
N ILE A 474 -3.64 6.66 3.66
CA ILE A 474 -3.70 5.27 4.09
C ILE A 474 -2.38 4.62 3.70
N GLY A 475 -1.66 4.09 4.68
CA GLY A 475 -0.48 3.26 4.45
C GLY A 475 -0.78 1.80 4.80
N VAL A 476 -0.34 0.89 3.95
CA VAL A 476 -0.53 -0.56 4.10
C VAL A 476 0.77 -1.29 3.77
N LEU A 477 1.30 -2.04 4.73
CA LEU A 477 2.21 -3.14 4.48
C LEU A 477 1.46 -4.43 4.77
N GLN A 478 1.48 -5.36 3.84
CA GLN A 478 0.92 -6.68 4.05
C GLN A 478 1.89 -7.76 3.61
N ASP A 479 2.21 -8.66 4.52
CA ASP A 479 2.86 -9.93 4.23
C ASP A 479 1.81 -11.05 4.25
N LEU A 480 2.02 -12.10 3.47
CA LEU A 480 1.12 -13.24 3.39
C LEU A 480 1.73 -14.54 3.94
N SER A 481 3.07 -14.67 4.00
CA SER A 481 3.74 -15.82 4.61
C SER A 481 5.26 -15.67 4.62
N GLY A 482 5.91 -16.06 5.71
CA GLY A 482 7.36 -16.01 5.83
C GLY A 482 7.78 -16.19 7.27
N ASP A 483 9.05 -16.44 7.60
CA ASP A 483 9.55 -16.09 8.93
C ASP A 483 10.27 -14.72 8.83
N ASP A 484 9.56 -13.64 9.14
CA ASP A 484 9.90 -12.28 8.72
C ASP A 484 10.53 -11.41 9.81
N ILE A 485 11.35 -10.44 9.37
CA ILE A 485 12.03 -9.50 10.26
C ILE A 485 11.69 -8.06 9.91
N TYR A 486 10.93 -7.40 10.77
CA TYR A 486 10.54 -6.00 10.66
C TYR A 486 11.34 -5.10 11.61
N ILE A 487 12.25 -4.29 11.06
CA ILE A 487 13.10 -3.36 11.84
C ILE A 487 12.84 -1.92 11.43
N ALA A 488 12.30 -1.12 12.35
CA ALA A 488 12.11 0.31 12.10
C ALA A 488 12.32 1.20 13.33
N GLY A 489 12.55 2.49 13.08
CA GLY A 489 12.66 3.53 14.08
C GLY A 489 11.30 3.98 14.61
N ASN A 490 11.14 5.29 14.78
CA ASN A 490 9.90 5.90 15.23
C ASN A 490 8.87 6.01 14.09
N PHE A 491 7.60 5.94 14.45
CA PHE A 491 6.44 6.10 13.57
C PHE A 491 6.36 4.99 12.51
N SER A 492 6.30 3.73 12.93
CA SER A 492 6.43 2.59 12.02
C SER A 492 5.38 1.51 12.28
N GLN A 493 5.35 0.47 11.46
CA GLN A 493 4.60 -0.77 11.70
C GLN A 493 3.12 -0.49 11.95
N GLY A 494 2.41 0.00 10.92
CA GLY A 494 0.98 0.28 10.98
C GLY A 494 0.59 1.51 11.79
N THR A 495 1.50 2.48 11.93
CA THR A 495 1.25 3.68 12.75
C THR A 495 0.44 4.76 12.00
N GLY A 496 -0.53 5.38 12.68
CA GLY A 496 -1.25 6.56 12.20
C GLY A 496 -0.79 7.87 12.84
N TYR A 497 -0.63 8.94 12.05
CA TYR A 497 -0.35 10.28 12.55
C TYR A 497 -1.12 11.36 11.81
N TYR A 498 -1.78 12.25 12.56
CA TYR A 498 -2.63 13.33 12.08
C TYR A 498 -3.55 12.96 10.91
N LEU A 499 -4.75 12.49 11.23
CA LEU A 499 -5.75 12.11 10.23
C LEU A 499 -5.22 11.12 9.17
N GLY A 500 -4.24 10.29 9.53
CA GLY A 500 -3.77 9.17 8.73
C GLY A 500 -4.29 7.84 9.29
N LEU A 501 -4.32 6.82 8.43
CA LEU A 501 -4.59 5.44 8.81
C LEU A 501 -3.39 4.57 8.43
N GLY A 502 -2.74 3.97 9.43
CA GLY A 502 -1.65 3.01 9.19
C GLY A 502 -2.12 1.57 9.43
N ILE A 503 -1.66 0.65 8.59
CA ILE A 503 -1.96 -0.78 8.64
C ILE A 503 -0.68 -1.57 8.37
N LEU A 504 -0.28 -2.43 9.31
CA LEU A 504 0.62 -3.55 9.05
C LEU A 504 -0.17 -4.83 9.26
N ARG A 505 0.00 -5.80 8.37
CA ARG A 505 -0.69 -7.07 8.45
C ARG A 505 0.20 -8.21 7.99
N ASP A 506 0.50 -9.12 8.88
CA ASP A 506 1.12 -10.40 8.55
C ASP A 506 0.06 -11.50 8.64
N LEU A 507 0.20 -12.59 7.90
CA LEU A 507 -0.74 -13.70 7.91
C LEU A 507 -0.18 -15.01 8.46
N ASN A 508 1.15 -15.20 8.47
CA ASN A 508 1.75 -16.47 8.83
C ASN A 508 3.28 -16.39 8.94
N GLY A 509 3.83 -16.70 10.10
CA GLY A 509 5.27 -16.68 10.29
C GLY A 509 5.69 -16.79 11.73
N ASN A 510 6.97 -17.00 12.01
CA ASN A 510 7.53 -16.71 13.34
C ASN A 510 8.33 -15.42 13.25
N ASP A 511 7.66 -14.30 13.49
CA ASP A 511 8.10 -13.00 13.04
C ASP A 511 8.74 -12.19 14.17
N LEU A 512 9.64 -11.28 13.76
CA LEU A 512 10.30 -10.33 14.64
C LEU A 512 9.91 -8.90 14.30
N TYR A 513 9.10 -8.28 15.16
CA TYR A 513 8.74 -6.88 15.08
C TYR A 513 9.60 -6.04 16.03
N SER A 514 10.56 -5.28 15.51
CA SER A 514 11.41 -4.37 16.28
C SER A 514 11.17 -2.89 15.93
N GLY A 515 10.42 -2.20 16.77
CA GLY A 515 10.12 -0.77 16.71
C GLY A 515 10.69 0.04 17.89
N SER A 516 10.58 1.37 17.83
CA SER A 516 11.06 2.26 18.91
C SER A 516 9.93 3.03 19.62
N ARG A 517 9.46 4.13 19.06
CA ARG A 517 8.37 4.95 19.60
C ARG A 517 7.32 5.19 18.53
N TYR A 518 6.04 5.10 18.87
CA TYR A 518 4.96 5.12 17.88
C TYR A 518 5.16 4.00 16.87
N CYS A 519 5.01 2.75 17.31
CA CYS A 519 5.17 1.56 16.47
C CYS A 519 4.09 0.52 16.76
N GLN A 520 3.93 -0.48 15.90
CA GLN A 520 3.08 -1.66 16.13
C GLN A 520 1.63 -1.26 16.40
N GLY A 521 0.99 -0.69 15.37
CA GLY A 521 -0.41 -0.27 15.43
C GLY A 521 -0.69 0.94 16.33
N SER A 522 0.29 1.85 16.50
CA SER A 522 0.14 3.05 17.33
C SER A 522 -0.58 4.20 16.60
N ALA A 523 -1.07 5.20 17.34
CA ALA A 523 -1.64 6.38 16.69
C ALA A 523 -1.55 7.69 17.48
N ALA A 524 -1.51 8.82 16.75
CA ALA A 524 -1.61 10.16 17.32
C ALA A 524 -2.39 11.20 16.50
N HIS A 525 -3.07 12.11 17.19
CA HIS A 525 -3.73 13.31 16.64
C HIS A 525 -4.88 13.05 15.65
N LEU A 526 -5.99 12.43 16.07
CA LEU A 526 -7.12 12.07 15.18
C LEU A 526 -6.74 11.07 14.08
N ALA A 527 -5.68 10.30 14.29
CA ALA A 527 -5.27 9.22 13.41
C ALA A 527 -5.73 7.86 13.95
N ALA A 528 -5.62 6.85 13.09
CA ALA A 528 -5.80 5.46 13.46
C ALA A 528 -4.59 4.61 13.03
N GLY A 529 -4.21 3.62 13.82
CA GLY A 529 -3.13 2.69 13.50
C GLY A 529 -3.48 1.28 13.94
N ILE A 530 -3.09 0.29 13.15
CA ILE A 530 -3.29 -1.12 13.48
C ILE A 530 -2.14 -2.00 12.98
N ILE A 531 -1.76 -2.97 13.82
CA ILE A 531 -0.99 -4.15 13.44
C ILE A 531 -1.88 -5.38 13.66
N ILE A 532 -1.84 -6.33 12.72
CA ILE A 532 -2.56 -7.61 12.80
C ILE A 532 -1.58 -8.71 12.42
N ASP A 533 -1.37 -9.66 13.31
CA ASP A 533 -0.77 -10.95 13.02
C ASP A 533 -1.85 -12.05 13.10
N TYR A 534 -1.69 -13.12 12.33
CA TYR A 534 -2.62 -14.25 12.33
C TYR A 534 -2.06 -15.52 12.94
N ARG A 535 -0.77 -15.82 12.77
CA ARG A 535 -0.21 -17.15 13.06
C ARG A 535 1.29 -17.13 13.26
N GLY A 536 1.69 -17.78 14.35
CA GLY A 536 3.02 -18.34 14.61
C GLY A 536 3.62 -17.76 15.89
N ASP A 537 4.84 -18.14 16.25
CA ASP A 537 5.42 -17.79 17.55
C ASP A 537 6.22 -16.48 17.46
N ASP A 538 5.57 -15.36 17.68
CA ASP A 538 6.07 -14.03 17.32
C ASP A 538 6.81 -13.31 18.45
N SER A 539 7.59 -12.31 18.06
CA SER A 539 8.37 -11.47 18.96
C SER A 539 8.20 -9.98 18.67
N TYR A 540 7.54 -9.29 19.60
CA TYR A 540 7.26 -7.86 19.51
C TYR A 540 8.12 -7.05 20.47
N ILE A 541 8.93 -6.12 19.93
CA ILE A 541 9.80 -5.23 20.69
C ILE A 541 9.47 -3.77 20.37
N ALA A 542 8.83 -3.07 21.31
CA ALA A 542 8.58 -1.63 21.26
C ALA A 542 9.43 -0.91 22.31
N ARG A 543 10.61 -0.42 21.92
CA ARG A 543 11.67 -0.05 22.87
C ARG A 543 11.37 1.12 23.83
N ILE A 544 10.53 2.08 23.43
CA ILE A 544 10.41 3.35 24.15
C ILE A 544 8.99 3.62 24.63
N ALA A 545 8.06 3.96 23.72
CA ALA A 545 6.70 4.28 24.10
C ALA A 545 5.70 4.33 22.93
N ALA A 546 4.40 4.28 23.21
CA ALA A 546 3.35 4.28 22.19
C ALA A 546 3.54 3.11 21.21
N GLY A 547 3.66 1.90 21.76
CA GLY A 547 3.81 0.65 21.01
C GLY A 547 2.54 -0.20 21.10
N GLN A 548 2.39 -1.22 20.29
CA GLN A 548 1.45 -2.34 20.52
C GLN A 548 0.02 -1.87 20.83
N GLY A 549 -0.58 -1.11 19.92
CA GLY A 549 -1.91 -0.53 20.12
C GLY A 549 -1.95 0.65 21.10
N GLY A 550 -0.81 1.28 21.38
CA GLY A 550 -0.69 2.48 22.22
C GLY A 550 -1.19 3.75 21.53
N ALA A 551 -2.13 4.47 22.15
CA ALA A 551 -2.79 5.64 21.55
C ALA A 551 -2.54 6.95 22.32
N TRP A 552 -2.25 8.03 21.58
CA TRP A 552 -2.00 9.36 22.15
C TRP A 552 -2.80 10.47 21.47
N ASP A 553 -3.48 11.31 22.24
CA ASP A 553 -4.15 12.54 21.77
C ASP A 553 -5.19 12.32 20.67
N LEU A 554 -6.45 12.10 21.09
CA LEU A 554 -7.60 11.97 20.19
C LEU A 554 -7.40 10.90 19.11
N ALA A 555 -6.71 9.81 19.41
CA ALA A 555 -6.34 8.79 18.42
C ALA A 555 -6.94 7.42 18.75
N LEU A 556 -6.88 6.52 17.78
CA LEU A 556 -7.29 5.12 17.90
C LEU A 556 -6.14 4.19 17.50
N ALA A 557 -5.74 3.29 18.38
CA ALA A 557 -4.65 2.36 18.13
C ALA A 557 -5.10 0.93 18.46
N MET A 558 -4.64 -0.05 17.69
CA MET A 558 -4.97 -1.46 17.88
C MET A 558 -3.77 -2.36 17.55
N ALA A 559 -3.50 -3.34 18.40
CA ALA A 559 -2.62 -4.47 18.08
C ALA A 559 -3.41 -5.76 18.28
N VAL A 560 -3.32 -6.66 17.31
CA VAL A 560 -4.05 -7.93 17.27
C VAL A 560 -3.06 -9.02 16.91
N ASP A 561 -2.96 -10.01 17.77
CA ASP A 561 -2.37 -11.32 17.49
C ASP A 561 -3.46 -12.39 17.66
N TYR A 562 -3.46 -13.42 16.83
CA TYR A 562 -4.51 -14.43 16.79
C TYR A 562 -4.10 -15.81 17.28
N GLU A 563 -2.89 -16.28 16.95
CA GLU A 563 -2.44 -17.65 17.21
C GLU A 563 -0.91 -17.65 17.40
N GLY A 564 -0.37 -18.14 18.52
CA GLY A 564 1.08 -18.20 18.70
C GLY A 564 1.52 -18.40 20.14
N ASP A 565 2.75 -18.85 20.41
CA ASP A 565 3.37 -18.69 21.74
C ASP A 565 4.27 -17.44 21.73
N ASP A 566 3.70 -16.28 22.05
CA ASP A 566 4.23 -14.97 21.70
C ASP A 566 5.03 -14.28 22.79
N ARG A 567 5.85 -13.31 22.37
CA ARG A 567 6.71 -12.52 23.27
C ARG A 567 6.54 -11.04 23.03
N TYR A 568 6.02 -10.35 24.04
CA TYR A 568 5.79 -8.92 24.01
C TYR A 568 6.73 -8.17 24.96
N ALA A 569 7.54 -7.27 24.41
CA ALA A 569 8.40 -6.35 25.14
C ALA A 569 8.01 -4.90 24.84
N GLY A 570 7.15 -4.34 25.70
CA GLY A 570 6.58 -3.00 25.55
C GLY A 570 7.20 -1.92 26.43
N GLY A 571 7.47 -0.75 25.85
CA GLY A 571 7.81 0.48 26.57
C GLY A 571 6.62 1.11 27.29
N ASP A 572 6.67 2.42 27.55
CA ASP A 572 5.55 3.16 28.16
C ASP A 572 4.38 3.32 27.17
N LEU A 573 3.12 3.40 27.63
CA LEU A 573 1.96 3.51 26.73
C LEU A 573 1.98 2.42 25.63
N SER A 574 2.18 1.16 26.04
CA SER A 574 2.19 -0.02 25.18
C SER A 574 0.90 -0.84 25.37
N LEU A 575 0.79 -2.03 24.78
CA LEU A 575 -0.19 -3.07 25.13
C LEU A 575 -1.62 -2.56 25.38
N GLY A 576 -2.12 -1.73 24.44
CA GLY A 576 -3.48 -1.20 24.48
C GLY A 576 -3.69 -0.04 25.46
N ALA A 577 -2.64 0.57 26.00
CA ALA A 577 -2.75 1.78 26.82
C ALA A 577 -3.09 3.02 25.99
N ALA A 578 -3.77 3.97 26.64
CA ALA A 578 -4.24 5.20 25.99
C ALA A 578 -4.06 6.44 26.86
N ALA A 579 -3.78 7.58 26.24
CA ALA A 579 -3.68 8.87 26.92
C ALA A 579 -4.25 10.03 26.08
N GLN A 580 -4.66 11.11 26.77
CA GLN A 580 -5.14 12.35 26.15
C GLN A 580 -6.40 12.18 25.27
N ASN A 581 -7.44 11.53 25.80
CA ASN A 581 -8.70 11.20 25.11
C ASN A 581 -8.53 10.27 23.92
N ALA A 582 -7.70 9.24 24.08
CA ALA A 582 -7.44 8.26 23.05
C ALA A 582 -8.04 6.89 23.41
N ILE A 583 -8.06 6.00 22.42
CA ILE A 583 -8.52 4.62 22.53
C ILE A 583 -7.36 3.70 22.12
N GLY A 584 -6.88 2.88 23.05
CA GLY A 584 -5.83 1.87 22.82
C GLY A 584 -6.42 0.49 23.07
N LEU A 585 -6.13 -0.44 22.18
CA LEU A 585 -6.70 -1.79 22.18
C LEU A 585 -5.59 -2.80 21.87
N PHE A 586 -5.45 -3.82 22.71
CA PHE A 586 -4.53 -4.93 22.51
C PHE A 586 -5.31 -6.23 22.67
N TYR A 587 -5.13 -7.14 21.72
CA TYR A 587 -5.75 -8.45 21.67
C TYR A 587 -4.69 -9.51 21.41
N ASP A 588 -4.66 -10.53 22.25
CA ASP A 588 -3.99 -11.81 22.01
C ASP A 588 -5.06 -12.91 22.01
N GLY A 589 -5.01 -13.79 21.01
CA GLY A 589 -6.08 -14.72 20.69
C GLY A 589 -5.90 -16.13 21.25
N SER A 590 -4.66 -16.62 21.31
CA SER A 590 -4.33 -17.93 21.86
C SER A 590 -2.84 -18.14 21.94
N GLY A 591 -2.38 -18.72 23.03
CA GLY A 591 -0.95 -19.00 23.17
C GLY A 591 -0.56 -19.49 24.53
N THR A 592 0.73 -19.44 24.83
CA THR A 592 1.23 -19.34 26.19
C THR A 592 2.30 -18.26 26.20
N ASP A 593 1.86 -17.06 26.55
CA ASP A 593 2.50 -15.85 26.11
C ASP A 593 3.38 -15.24 27.19
N ARG A 594 4.30 -14.38 26.76
CA ARG A 594 5.22 -13.68 27.66
C ARG A 594 5.09 -12.18 27.49
N TYR A 595 4.69 -11.53 28.58
CA TYR A 595 4.51 -10.09 28.59
C TYR A 595 5.51 -9.40 29.52
N ARG A 596 6.27 -8.46 28.95
CA ARG A 596 7.16 -7.56 29.69
C ARG A 596 6.86 -6.12 29.29
N ALA A 597 6.25 -5.36 30.20
CA ALA A 597 6.08 -3.92 30.04
C ALA A 597 6.01 -3.22 31.40
N ASN A 598 5.96 -1.88 31.39
CA ASN A 598 5.56 -1.12 32.58
C ASN A 598 4.14 -1.57 33.02
N PRO A 599 3.79 -1.62 34.32
CA PRO A 599 2.41 -1.86 34.74
C PRO A 599 1.37 -0.94 34.08
N LYS A 600 1.74 0.26 33.63
CA LYS A 600 0.84 1.15 32.88
C LYS A 600 0.75 0.86 31.37
N GLY A 601 1.45 -0.16 30.86
CA GLY A 601 1.29 -0.64 29.48
C GLY A 601 0.00 -1.43 29.31
N PHE A 602 -0.33 -2.32 30.25
CA PHE A 602 -1.47 -3.23 30.13
C PHE A 602 -2.84 -2.53 30.22
N GLY A 603 -3.39 -2.12 29.07
CA GLY A 603 -4.76 -1.61 28.94
C GLY A 603 -5.05 -0.37 29.78
N PHE A 604 -4.05 0.45 30.09
CA PHE A 604 -4.19 1.52 31.07
C PHE A 604 -4.77 2.81 30.47
N GLY A 605 -5.77 3.40 31.13
CA GLY A 605 -6.24 4.76 30.85
C GLY A 605 -5.36 5.81 31.56
N GLY A 606 -4.46 6.45 30.81
CA GLY A 606 -3.47 7.42 31.27
C GLY A 606 -4.00 8.83 31.54
N GLU A 607 -3.11 9.82 31.54
CA GLU A 607 -3.45 11.21 31.88
C GLU A 607 -4.39 11.89 30.85
N LEU A 608 -5.12 12.90 31.33
CA LEU A 608 -6.06 13.74 30.57
C LEU A 608 -5.61 15.21 30.53
N ALA A 609 -4.30 15.45 30.45
CA ALA A 609 -3.71 16.77 30.66
C ALA A 609 -4.21 17.87 29.70
N TYR A 610 -4.66 17.54 28.49
CA TYR A 610 -5.06 18.53 27.48
C TYR A 610 -6.51 19.01 27.65
N ASP A 611 -6.70 20.33 27.63
CA ASP A 611 -8.01 21.00 27.68
C ASP A 611 -8.93 20.50 28.81
N GLY A 612 -8.37 20.15 29.98
CA GLY A 612 -9.12 19.58 31.10
C GLY A 612 -9.79 18.24 30.77
N GLY A 613 -9.21 17.44 29.87
CA GLY A 613 -9.71 16.14 29.44
C GLY A 613 -10.85 16.21 28.43
N ARG A 614 -11.17 17.38 27.85
CA ARG A 614 -12.15 17.54 26.75
C ARG A 614 -13.53 16.92 27.00
N GLY A 615 -13.89 16.74 28.28
CA GLY A 615 -15.16 16.13 28.68
C GLY A 615 -15.29 14.64 28.35
N ALA A 616 -14.19 13.93 28.06
CA ALA A 616 -14.17 12.50 27.80
C ALA A 616 -13.06 11.81 28.61
N ALA A 617 -13.18 10.50 28.83
CA ALA A 617 -12.11 9.70 29.42
C ALA A 617 -11.09 9.25 28.34
N ASN A 618 -10.16 8.38 28.72
CA ASN A 618 -9.46 7.49 27.78
C ASN A 618 -10.24 6.17 27.67
N LEU A 619 -9.82 5.28 26.78
CA LEU A 619 -10.20 3.86 26.83
C LEU A 619 -8.95 3.03 26.54
N GLY A 620 -8.45 2.32 27.54
CA GLY A 620 -7.39 1.33 27.35
C GLY A 620 -7.95 -0.07 27.55
N VAL A 621 -7.64 -1.01 26.65
CA VAL A 621 -8.05 -2.41 26.83
C VAL A 621 -6.89 -3.32 26.46
N PHE A 622 -6.48 -4.14 27.40
CA PHE A 622 -5.66 -5.32 27.20
C PHE A 622 -6.58 -6.53 27.36
N LEU A 623 -6.57 -7.40 26.36
CA LEU A 623 -7.41 -8.58 26.30
C LEU A 623 -6.59 -9.75 25.77
N ASP A 624 -6.22 -10.64 26.67
CA ASP A 624 -5.71 -11.97 26.35
C ASP A 624 -6.86 -12.97 26.55
N VAL A 625 -7.21 -13.75 25.52
CA VAL A 625 -8.34 -14.69 25.56
C VAL A 625 -7.96 -16.15 25.38
N GLY A 626 -6.68 -16.46 25.29
CA GLY A 626 -6.24 -17.84 25.19
C GLY A 626 -4.95 -18.06 25.96
N GLY A 627 -4.50 -19.31 26.00
CA GLY A 627 -3.56 -19.71 27.04
C GLY A 627 -4.22 -19.84 28.40
N SER A 628 -3.53 -20.49 29.32
CA SER A 628 -3.99 -20.59 30.72
C SER A 628 -2.82 -20.46 31.70
N ASN A 629 -1.63 -20.15 31.18
CA ASN A 629 -0.37 -20.19 31.89
C ASN A 629 0.62 -19.14 31.36
N ASP A 630 0.14 -17.95 31.06
CA ASP A 630 0.90 -16.83 30.55
C ASP A 630 1.84 -16.28 31.62
N LEU A 631 2.98 -15.78 31.16
CA LEU A 631 4.01 -15.20 32.01
C LEU A 631 3.99 -13.68 31.93
N TYR A 632 3.45 -13.06 32.97
CA TYR A 632 3.60 -11.63 33.20
C TYR A 632 4.88 -11.35 33.98
N GLU A 633 5.88 -10.77 33.32
CA GLU A 633 7.14 -10.34 33.97
C GLU A 633 6.98 -8.98 34.69
N THR A 634 5.77 -8.69 35.16
CA THR A 634 5.36 -7.43 35.76
C THR A 634 4.57 -7.73 37.04
N GLU A 635 4.98 -7.13 38.16
CA GLU A 635 4.31 -7.36 39.45
C GLU A 635 2.82 -6.95 39.42
N GLY A 636 1.97 -7.79 40.01
CA GLY A 636 0.55 -7.48 40.20
C GLY A 636 -0.37 -7.84 39.02
N LEU A 637 0.14 -8.60 38.03
CA LEU A 637 -0.65 -9.22 36.97
C LEU A 637 -0.62 -10.73 37.15
N GLU A 638 -1.77 -11.37 36.93
CA GLU A 638 -1.99 -12.79 37.13
C GLU A 638 -2.88 -13.30 35.99
N ASN A 639 -2.85 -14.61 35.77
CA ASN A 639 -3.72 -15.27 34.81
C ASN A 639 -5.17 -15.29 35.32
N ASN A 640 -6.14 -15.34 34.41
CA ASN A 640 -7.57 -15.57 34.64
C ASN A 640 -8.18 -14.48 35.54
N VAL A 641 -7.81 -13.21 35.32
CA VAL A 641 -8.28 -12.08 36.12
C VAL A 641 -8.89 -10.96 35.27
N TYR A 642 -9.81 -10.25 35.90
CA TYR A 642 -10.42 -9.04 35.39
C TYR A 642 -10.05 -7.87 36.29
N VAL A 643 -9.36 -6.86 35.77
CA VAL A 643 -8.87 -5.72 36.57
C VAL A 643 -9.14 -4.39 35.88
N LYS A 644 -9.78 -3.45 36.59
CA LYS A 644 -9.90 -2.05 36.15
C LYS A 644 -8.59 -1.30 36.35
N ARG A 645 -8.22 -0.46 35.38
CA ARG A 645 -6.93 0.22 35.29
C ARG A 645 -7.10 1.70 34.99
N GLY A 646 -6.46 2.58 35.77
CA GLY A 646 -6.39 4.01 35.45
C GLY A 646 -7.74 4.70 35.36
N ILE A 647 -7.85 5.70 34.48
CA ILE A 647 -9.03 6.57 34.37
C ILE A 647 -10.24 5.83 33.78
N GLU A 648 -10.04 4.96 32.78
CA GLU A 648 -11.04 4.05 32.21
C GLU A 648 -10.29 3.01 31.36
N GLY A 649 -9.69 2.05 32.03
CA GLY A 649 -8.85 1.02 31.42
C GLY A 649 -9.20 -0.37 31.94
N LEU A 650 -8.84 -1.38 31.16
CA LEU A 650 -9.22 -2.74 31.41
C LEU A 650 -8.07 -3.69 31.09
N PHE A 651 -7.82 -4.62 32.00
CA PHE A 651 -6.97 -5.78 31.82
C PHE A 651 -7.83 -7.04 32.01
N ILE A 652 -7.84 -7.90 30.99
CA ILE A 652 -8.48 -9.21 31.01
C ILE A 652 -7.47 -10.24 30.51
N ASP A 653 -7.41 -11.34 31.24
CA ASP A 653 -6.82 -12.61 30.87
C ASP A 653 -7.90 -13.67 31.18
N GLU A 654 -8.29 -14.49 30.19
CA GLU A 654 -9.44 -15.43 30.26
C GLU A 654 -9.07 -16.87 30.63
#